data_AF-A0A656HNL0-F1
#
_entry.id   AF-A0A656HNL0-F1
#
_cell.length_a   1.000
_cell.length_b   1.000
_cell.length_c   1.000
_cell.angle_alpha   90.00
_cell.angle_beta   90.00
_cell.angle_gamma   90.00
#
_symmetry.space_group_name_H-M   'P 1'
#
loop_
_entity.id
_entity.type
_entity.pdbx_description
1 polymer ?
#
loop_
_entity_poly.entity_id
_entity_poly.type
_entity_poly.pdbx_seq_one_letter_code
_entity_poly.pdbx_strand_id
1 'polypeptide(L)'
;MFTQIVNGLGGAIGCRYLPSRNQLLFVEYDGKISVIDLIRPLLATVSQGTTVLKGTWVFDCETGTLGGAGSTGDIWWEQMTTTARQMMPVNGAKIVNLGAVDWNSVTHATLQTLSFSTTPIPGNNDASNQLTDGDIFAVLTNAGNYAKVQVLDYGYNMSVRWVTYRVGPKYRVLGTGYSNLEDIAATASETTAYVTERSGNFLRVSLASANRASATVLASGLVAPQQLFLDEANGYAYVVEFSPTGRLVRIRLADGAITSLASNLNNAVGLVLTADRQYAYVSEQTEKGGRIVKITLSTASKQVVATDLTQPFFLTWADASEERLFVTERGTARRLSAIDLTQTPAVVTRVETGLPANPSSCALVAAGKLLICCNAEVDELDVAGLGISPSTPLLMGIGKVPFDRIVGGLADTTVDPAYPYQFHNLPFGGLLPLLVNHQRAFAMGARFYQVLVDGTPRFDGYTDYRWNTALGHYQARTQAAVNVGGAAGCYPVRPPSELFLWLSPALGLQLDSTNGLANSMHVIRVRFVDAAGGTVAYSDPLGIMVNNQPCVATIGLPTLGGVAADPACGTLRYAPAAPGDVVMPFSASHPAGYATYSFSLVKGVNKLTPPSMGGEVAGAPTQVTAAVTALLGSCIAAPGVAGFAERVYVAAKMINGESRQSQYDASAMIAFVLAPA
;
A
#
# COMPACT_ATOMS: atom_id res chain seq x y z
N MET A 1 12.38 1.57 -24.58
CA MET A 1 12.44 0.28 -25.30
C MET A 1 11.33 -0.59 -24.76
N PHE A 2 10.42 -1.01 -25.63
CA PHE A 2 9.30 -1.86 -25.27
C PHE A 2 9.51 -3.29 -25.78
N THR A 3 8.81 -4.25 -25.17
CA THR A 3 8.83 -5.66 -25.54
C THR A 3 7.41 -6.17 -25.75
N GLN A 4 7.14 -6.79 -26.89
CA GLN A 4 5.84 -7.40 -27.18
C GLN A 4 5.55 -8.56 -26.22
N ILE A 5 4.41 -8.50 -25.54
CA ILE A 5 3.98 -9.52 -24.57
C ILE A 5 3.00 -10.51 -25.19
N VAL A 6 2.05 -10.02 -26.00
CA VAL A 6 1.03 -10.79 -26.72
C VAL A 6 0.74 -10.09 -28.03
N ASN A 7 0.47 -10.84 -29.10
CA ASN A 7 0.02 -10.30 -30.40
C ASN A 7 -1.24 -11.03 -30.91
N GLY A 8 -1.74 -10.61 -32.08
CA GLY A 8 -2.90 -11.22 -32.72
C GLY A 8 -4.24 -10.85 -32.06
N LEU A 9 -4.29 -9.74 -31.33
CA LEU A 9 -5.48 -9.27 -30.61
C LEU A 9 -6.45 -8.55 -31.56
N GLY A 10 -7.74 -8.60 -31.23
CA GLY A 10 -8.84 -8.01 -31.99
C GLY A 10 -9.14 -6.54 -31.66
N GLY A 11 -8.11 -5.75 -31.36
CA GLY A 11 -8.26 -4.34 -30.94
C GLY A 11 -8.15 -4.16 -29.44
N ALA A 12 -6.99 -4.37 -28.81
CA ALA A 12 -6.87 -4.12 -27.37
C ALA A 12 -7.06 -2.62 -27.06
N ILE A 13 -8.07 -2.29 -26.25
CA ILE A 13 -8.42 -0.89 -25.91
C ILE A 13 -8.18 -0.61 -24.44
N GLY A 14 -9.22 -0.65 -23.61
CA GLY A 14 -9.13 -0.37 -22.18
C GLY A 14 -8.57 -1.50 -21.38
N CYS A 15 -7.80 -1.17 -20.35
CA CYS A 15 -7.16 -2.15 -19.48
C CYS A 15 -7.14 -1.72 -18.01
N ARG A 16 -7.02 -2.71 -17.15
CA ARG A 16 -6.92 -2.58 -15.71
C ARG A 16 -5.98 -3.63 -15.15
N TYR A 17 -4.98 -3.21 -14.39
CA TYR A 17 -4.15 -4.13 -13.63
C TYR A 17 -4.91 -4.69 -12.41
N LEU A 18 -4.81 -6.00 -12.21
CA LEU A 18 -5.36 -6.78 -11.12
C LEU A 18 -4.21 -7.22 -10.19
N PRO A 19 -3.85 -6.41 -9.18
CA PRO A 19 -2.70 -6.67 -8.31
C PRO A 19 -2.78 -8.00 -7.55
N SER A 20 -3.97 -8.44 -7.11
CA SER A 20 -4.09 -9.66 -6.31
C SER A 20 -3.78 -10.93 -7.11
N ARG A 21 -3.97 -10.87 -8.43
CA ARG A 21 -3.72 -11.97 -9.37
C ARG A 21 -2.51 -11.76 -10.26
N ASN A 22 -1.86 -10.60 -10.18
CA ASN A 22 -0.76 -10.20 -11.07
C ASN A 22 -1.14 -10.36 -12.56
N GLN A 23 -2.31 -9.82 -12.92
CA GLN A 23 -2.90 -9.94 -14.26
C GLN A 23 -3.21 -8.57 -14.86
N LEU A 24 -3.05 -8.44 -16.17
CA LEU A 24 -3.69 -7.35 -16.91
C LEU A 24 -5.05 -7.84 -17.42
N LEU A 25 -6.13 -7.24 -16.92
CA LEU A 25 -7.47 -7.39 -17.48
C LEU A 25 -7.67 -6.33 -18.55
N PHE A 26 -8.19 -6.70 -19.72
CA PHE A 26 -8.42 -5.73 -20.80
C PHE A 26 -9.56 -6.16 -21.71
N VAL A 27 -10.02 -5.23 -22.53
CA VAL A 27 -11.04 -5.48 -23.54
C VAL A 27 -10.47 -5.39 -24.95
N GLU A 28 -11.03 -6.20 -25.83
CA GLU A 28 -10.77 -6.15 -27.27
C GLU A 28 -12.02 -5.59 -27.98
N TYR A 29 -11.79 -4.66 -28.92
CA TYR A 29 -12.82 -3.99 -29.69
C TYR A 29 -13.67 -4.95 -30.54
N ASP A 30 -13.13 -6.13 -30.87
CA ASP A 30 -13.86 -7.21 -31.53
C ASP A 30 -14.84 -7.97 -30.61
N GLY A 31 -14.94 -7.59 -29.34
CA GLY A 31 -15.98 -8.07 -28.43
C GLY A 31 -15.53 -9.12 -27.42
N LYS A 32 -14.25 -9.08 -27.00
CA LYS A 32 -13.70 -9.99 -25.98
C LYS A 32 -13.32 -9.26 -24.70
N ILE A 33 -13.51 -9.93 -23.57
CA ILE A 33 -12.83 -9.62 -22.31
C ILE A 33 -11.70 -10.62 -22.16
N SER A 34 -10.48 -10.12 -21.98
CA SER A 34 -9.26 -10.92 -22.03
C SER A 34 -8.35 -10.60 -20.85
N VAL A 35 -7.46 -11.53 -20.54
CA VAL A 35 -6.44 -11.38 -19.51
C VAL A 35 -5.06 -11.79 -19.99
N ILE A 36 -4.04 -11.12 -19.45
CA ILE A 36 -2.64 -11.52 -19.52
C ILE A 36 -2.18 -11.89 -18.12
N ASP A 37 -1.73 -13.13 -17.96
CA ASP A 37 -1.07 -13.62 -16.75
C ASP A 37 0.41 -13.19 -16.77
N LEU A 38 0.82 -12.27 -15.88
CA LEU A 38 2.21 -11.80 -15.83
C LEU A 38 3.15 -12.85 -15.24
N ILE A 39 2.60 -13.71 -14.38
CA ILE A 39 3.18 -14.98 -14.00
C ILE A 39 2.18 -16.08 -14.38
N ARG A 40 2.58 -16.95 -15.30
CA ARG A 40 1.70 -17.99 -15.82
C ARG A 40 1.52 -19.08 -14.77
N PRO A 41 0.27 -19.55 -14.54
CA PRO A 41 0.01 -20.57 -13.53
C PRO A 41 0.68 -21.89 -13.92
N LEU A 42 1.07 -22.68 -12.92
CA LEU A 42 1.54 -24.04 -13.12
C LEU A 42 0.41 -24.92 -13.69
N LEU A 43 0.67 -25.62 -14.81
CA LEU A 43 -0.23 -26.65 -15.33
C LEU A 43 0.17 -28.04 -14.86
N ALA A 44 1.46 -28.36 -14.90
CA ALA A 44 1.97 -29.68 -14.52
C ALA A 44 3.46 -29.66 -14.20
N THR A 45 3.89 -30.59 -13.35
CA THR A 45 5.28 -31.05 -13.32
C THR A 45 5.47 -32.04 -14.46
N VAL A 46 6.32 -31.72 -15.43
CA VAL A 46 6.58 -32.57 -16.60
C VAL A 46 7.49 -33.75 -16.23
N SER A 47 8.56 -33.46 -15.50
CA SER A 47 9.49 -34.47 -15.00
C SER A 47 10.16 -33.98 -13.72
N GLN A 48 10.66 -34.91 -12.93
CA GLN A 48 11.48 -34.63 -11.76
C GLN A 48 12.26 -35.88 -11.37
N GLY A 49 13.40 -35.71 -10.72
CA GLY A 49 14.18 -36.84 -10.24
C GLY A 49 15.58 -36.47 -9.78
N THR A 50 16.39 -37.50 -9.62
CA THR A 50 17.83 -37.42 -9.40
C THR A 50 18.52 -38.32 -10.40
N THR A 51 19.63 -37.87 -10.97
CA THR A 51 20.40 -38.62 -11.95
C THR A 51 21.87 -38.24 -11.90
N VAL A 52 22.71 -38.98 -12.63
CA VAL A 52 24.13 -38.67 -12.81
C VAL A 52 24.35 -38.20 -14.25
N LEU A 53 24.53 -36.90 -14.44
CA LEU A 53 24.92 -36.30 -15.72
C LEU A 53 26.32 -36.76 -16.08
N LYS A 54 26.44 -37.57 -17.14
CA LYS A 54 27.73 -38.09 -17.58
C LYS A 54 28.50 -37.02 -18.35
N GLY A 55 29.81 -36.91 -18.16
CA GLY A 55 30.67 -36.23 -19.13
C GLY A 55 30.90 -37.14 -20.36
N THR A 56 30.79 -36.73 -21.62
CA THR A 56 30.23 -35.51 -22.23
C THR A 56 28.82 -35.79 -22.80
N TRP A 57 27.77 -35.80 -21.96
CA TRP A 57 26.42 -36.20 -22.37
C TRP A 57 25.41 -35.07 -22.28
N VAL A 58 24.46 -35.11 -23.20
CA VAL A 58 23.30 -34.22 -23.23
C VAL A 58 22.21 -34.81 -22.34
N PHE A 59 21.54 -33.95 -21.59
CA PHE A 59 20.44 -34.28 -20.70
C PHE A 59 19.16 -33.59 -21.17
N ASP A 60 18.11 -34.38 -21.31
CA ASP A 60 16.77 -33.91 -21.63
C ASP A 60 16.00 -33.67 -20.33
N CYS A 61 15.74 -32.41 -20.02
CA CYS A 61 15.00 -32.01 -18.82
C CYS A 61 13.51 -32.39 -18.92
N GLU A 62 12.98 -32.72 -20.09
CA GLU A 62 11.59 -33.16 -20.25
C GLU A 62 11.41 -34.62 -19.83
N THR A 63 12.42 -35.46 -20.04
CA THR A 63 12.31 -36.92 -19.84
C THR A 63 13.21 -37.45 -18.73
N GLY A 64 14.25 -36.70 -18.34
CA GLY A 64 15.29 -37.19 -17.44
C GLY A 64 16.29 -38.13 -18.10
N THR A 65 16.29 -38.21 -19.44
CA THR A 65 17.15 -39.14 -20.18
C THR A 65 18.47 -38.50 -20.59
N LEU A 66 19.50 -39.34 -20.72
CA LEU A 66 20.83 -38.96 -21.16
C LEU A 66 21.08 -39.47 -22.58
N GLY A 67 21.56 -38.61 -23.45
CA GLY A 67 21.99 -38.93 -24.81
C GLY A 67 23.44 -38.54 -25.07
N GLY A 68 24.06 -39.18 -26.06
CA GLY A 68 25.38 -38.78 -26.55
C GLY A 68 25.36 -37.42 -27.26
N ALA A 69 26.53 -37.00 -27.75
CA ALA A 69 26.65 -35.79 -28.57
C ALA A 69 25.71 -35.86 -29.79
N GLY A 70 24.98 -34.77 -30.05
CA GLY A 70 23.98 -34.68 -31.14
C GLY A 70 22.57 -35.15 -30.79
N SER A 71 22.31 -35.57 -29.55
CA SER A 71 20.93 -35.84 -29.09
C SER A 71 20.13 -34.56 -28.83
N THR A 72 18.80 -34.69 -28.76
CA THR A 72 17.84 -33.58 -28.77
C THR A 72 17.50 -33.01 -27.38
N GLY A 73 18.33 -33.25 -26.35
CA GLY A 73 18.08 -32.73 -24.99
C GLY A 73 18.36 -31.24 -24.85
N ASP A 74 18.36 -30.75 -23.61
CA ASP A 74 18.40 -29.30 -23.31
C ASP A 74 19.77 -28.79 -22.91
N ILE A 75 20.51 -29.57 -22.14
CA ILE A 75 21.78 -29.15 -21.56
C ILE A 75 22.86 -30.21 -21.80
N TRP A 76 24.08 -29.78 -22.13
CA TRP A 76 25.22 -30.64 -22.35
C TRP A 76 26.27 -30.40 -21.27
N TRP A 77 26.57 -31.43 -20.48
CA TRP A 77 27.70 -31.38 -19.56
C TRP A 77 28.99 -31.66 -20.32
N GLU A 78 29.58 -30.60 -20.85
CA GLU A 78 30.72 -30.68 -21.78
C GLU A 78 32.04 -30.70 -21.03
N GLN A 79 32.85 -31.74 -21.29
CA GLN A 79 34.24 -31.86 -20.86
C GLN A 79 35.11 -31.46 -22.04
N MET A 80 35.72 -30.28 -21.99
CA MET A 80 36.56 -29.76 -23.07
C MET A 80 38.01 -30.22 -22.93
N THR A 81 38.50 -30.27 -21.70
CA THR A 81 39.82 -30.82 -21.35
C THR A 81 39.71 -31.61 -20.04
N THR A 82 40.84 -32.02 -19.45
CA THR A 82 40.86 -32.67 -18.12
C THR A 82 40.39 -31.74 -16.99
N THR A 83 40.46 -30.42 -17.19
CA THR A 83 40.09 -29.41 -16.18
C THR A 83 39.06 -28.39 -16.66
N ALA A 84 38.93 -28.15 -17.97
CA ALA A 84 37.98 -27.20 -18.53
C ALA A 84 36.62 -27.89 -18.82
N ARG A 85 35.54 -27.33 -18.27
CA ARG A 85 34.18 -27.89 -18.35
C ARG A 85 33.13 -26.79 -18.37
N GLN A 86 31.96 -27.08 -18.93
CA GLN A 86 30.83 -26.16 -18.90
C GLN A 86 29.49 -26.87 -18.99
N MET A 87 28.45 -26.23 -18.46
CA MET A 87 27.07 -26.59 -18.79
C MET A 87 26.63 -25.75 -19.98
N MET A 88 26.49 -26.38 -21.14
CA MET A 88 26.15 -25.72 -22.40
C MET A 88 24.66 -25.92 -22.71
N PRO A 89 23.84 -24.86 -22.88
CA PRO A 89 22.50 -25.02 -23.41
C PRO A 89 22.57 -25.47 -24.88
N VAL A 90 21.77 -26.46 -25.27
CA VAL A 90 21.74 -27.01 -26.63
C VAL A 90 20.32 -27.05 -27.20
N ASN A 91 20.20 -27.24 -28.51
CA ASN A 91 18.92 -27.44 -29.21
C ASN A 91 17.85 -26.34 -28.98
N GLY A 92 18.29 -25.10 -28.73
CA GLY A 92 17.40 -23.95 -28.51
C GLY A 92 17.01 -23.72 -27.05
N ALA A 93 17.46 -24.57 -26.12
CA ALA A 93 17.35 -24.28 -24.69
C ALA A 93 18.19 -23.05 -24.30
N LYS A 94 17.89 -22.49 -23.13
CA LYS A 94 18.62 -21.38 -22.52
C LYS A 94 18.80 -21.64 -21.04
N ILE A 95 19.86 -21.12 -20.43
CA ILE A 95 20.17 -21.32 -19.01
C ILE A 95 20.50 -20.02 -18.30
N VAL A 96 20.48 -20.08 -16.97
CA VAL A 96 20.95 -19.02 -16.08
C VAL A 96 21.42 -19.65 -14.77
N ASN A 97 22.56 -19.19 -14.25
CA ASN A 97 23.06 -19.63 -12.96
C ASN A 97 22.44 -18.81 -11.82
N LEU A 98 21.98 -19.48 -10.76
CA LEU A 98 21.44 -18.86 -9.56
C LEU A 98 22.43 -18.95 -8.37
N GLY A 99 23.44 -19.82 -8.47
CA GLY A 99 24.35 -20.15 -7.38
C GLY A 99 23.65 -20.93 -6.25
N ALA A 100 24.28 -20.93 -5.07
CA ALA A 100 23.79 -21.59 -3.88
C ALA A 100 22.61 -20.83 -3.25
N VAL A 101 21.42 -21.06 -3.79
CA VAL A 101 20.13 -20.57 -3.25
C VAL A 101 19.30 -21.72 -2.69
N ASP A 102 18.29 -21.42 -1.89
CA ASP A 102 17.37 -22.45 -1.39
C ASP A 102 16.59 -23.09 -2.54
N TRP A 103 16.65 -24.42 -2.61
CA TRP A 103 15.90 -25.21 -3.58
C TRP A 103 14.41 -24.91 -3.58
N ASN A 104 13.82 -24.67 -2.42
CA ASN A 104 12.39 -24.45 -2.29
C ASN A 104 11.97 -23.03 -2.67
N SER A 105 12.88 -22.04 -2.65
CA SER A 105 12.58 -20.67 -3.09
C SER A 105 12.53 -20.54 -4.62
N VAL A 106 13.14 -21.49 -5.36
CA VAL A 106 13.07 -21.54 -6.83
C VAL A 106 11.78 -22.26 -7.25
N THR A 107 10.74 -21.49 -7.51
CA THR A 107 9.41 -21.98 -7.92
C THR A 107 9.17 -21.77 -9.42
N HIS A 108 8.14 -22.38 -10.00
CA HIS A 108 7.71 -22.08 -11.38
C HIS A 108 7.41 -20.58 -11.61
N ALA A 109 7.01 -19.85 -10.57
CA ALA A 109 6.79 -18.41 -10.63
C ALA A 109 8.13 -17.66 -10.70
N THR A 110 9.06 -17.96 -9.79
CA THR A 110 10.41 -17.38 -9.76
C THR A 110 11.16 -17.65 -11.07
N LEU A 111 11.02 -18.85 -11.64
CA LEU A 111 11.68 -19.21 -12.89
C LEU A 111 11.25 -18.33 -14.07
N GLN A 112 9.99 -17.88 -14.10
CA GLN A 112 9.47 -17.02 -15.18
C GLN A 112 10.02 -15.59 -15.15
N THR A 113 10.61 -15.16 -14.05
CA THR A 113 11.18 -13.80 -13.91
C THR A 113 12.67 -13.74 -14.25
N LEU A 114 13.29 -14.87 -14.59
CA LEU A 114 14.73 -14.95 -14.84
C LEU A 114 15.10 -14.56 -16.28
N SER A 115 16.29 -13.98 -16.42
CA SER A 115 16.89 -13.66 -17.72
C SER A 115 17.72 -14.84 -18.22
N PHE A 116 17.11 -15.71 -19.03
CA PHE A 116 17.80 -16.85 -19.63
C PHE A 116 18.65 -16.42 -20.83
N SER A 117 19.83 -17.03 -20.98
CA SER A 117 20.72 -16.80 -22.12
C SER A 117 21.22 -18.11 -22.72
N THR A 118 21.88 -18.02 -23.87
CA THR A 118 22.60 -19.15 -24.48
C THR A 118 24.05 -19.23 -24.01
N THR A 119 24.44 -18.42 -23.01
CA THR A 119 25.80 -18.41 -22.48
C THR A 119 26.02 -19.65 -21.61
N PRO A 120 27.05 -20.47 -21.86
CA PRO A 120 27.38 -21.61 -21.00
C PRO A 120 27.71 -21.16 -19.57
N ILE A 121 27.38 -22.00 -18.59
CA ILE A 121 27.81 -21.79 -17.21
C ILE A 121 29.18 -22.47 -17.02
N PRO A 122 30.23 -21.73 -16.61
CA PRO A 122 31.54 -22.31 -16.33
C PRO A 122 31.47 -23.36 -15.24
N GLY A 123 32.00 -24.55 -15.53
CA GLY A 123 32.03 -25.70 -14.63
C GLY A 123 33.44 -26.21 -14.36
N ASN A 124 34.47 -25.38 -14.54
CA ASN A 124 35.88 -25.79 -14.53
C ASN A 124 36.29 -26.48 -13.22
N ASN A 125 37.28 -27.38 -13.27
CA ASN A 125 37.87 -28.01 -12.09
C ASN A 125 38.96 -27.12 -11.47
N ASP A 126 38.60 -25.88 -11.17
CA ASP A 126 39.45 -24.87 -10.56
C ASP A 126 38.57 -23.81 -9.85
N ALA A 127 39.20 -22.72 -9.38
CA ALA A 127 38.52 -21.67 -8.65
C ALA A 127 37.50 -20.85 -9.47
N SER A 128 37.45 -21.02 -10.80
CA SER A 128 36.48 -20.34 -11.66
C SER A 128 35.16 -21.12 -11.82
N ASN A 129 34.99 -22.26 -11.14
CA ASN A 129 33.78 -23.07 -11.18
C ASN A 129 32.57 -22.28 -10.67
N GLN A 130 31.44 -22.38 -11.38
CA GLN A 130 30.16 -21.79 -10.96
C GLN A 130 29.05 -22.84 -10.80
N LEU A 131 29.40 -24.14 -10.81
CA LEU A 131 28.51 -25.29 -10.66
C LEU A 131 29.05 -26.21 -9.56
N THR A 132 29.23 -25.65 -8.36
CA THR A 132 29.69 -26.37 -7.16
C THR A 132 28.53 -27.03 -6.43
N ASP A 133 28.84 -27.90 -5.46
CA ASP A 133 27.82 -28.60 -4.68
C ASP A 133 26.85 -27.61 -4.01
N GLY A 134 25.55 -27.86 -4.20
CA GLY A 134 24.48 -26.99 -3.72
C GLY A 134 24.05 -25.91 -4.70
N ASP A 135 24.83 -25.59 -5.74
CA ASP A 135 24.46 -24.60 -6.74
C ASP A 135 23.23 -25.03 -7.53
N ILE A 136 22.37 -24.06 -7.83
CA ILE A 136 21.18 -24.23 -8.64
C ILE A 136 21.33 -23.41 -9.91
N PHE A 137 21.00 -24.01 -11.04
CA PHE A 137 20.80 -23.28 -12.29
C PHE A 137 19.41 -23.59 -12.85
N ALA A 138 18.89 -22.65 -13.62
CA ALA A 138 17.60 -22.79 -14.28
C ALA A 138 17.79 -23.03 -15.77
N VAL A 139 16.86 -23.77 -16.37
CA VAL A 139 16.81 -24.07 -17.80
C VAL A 139 15.45 -23.66 -18.34
N LEU A 140 15.43 -22.87 -19.41
CA LEU A 140 14.28 -22.78 -20.31
C LEU A 140 14.51 -23.84 -21.39
N THR A 141 13.73 -24.91 -21.36
CA THR A 141 13.92 -26.07 -22.22
C THR A 141 13.59 -25.75 -23.67
N ASN A 142 14.05 -26.59 -24.60
CA ASN A 142 13.73 -26.45 -26.02
C ASN A 142 12.22 -26.61 -26.32
N ALA A 143 11.48 -27.27 -25.43
CA ALA A 143 10.03 -27.40 -25.48
C ALA A 143 9.29 -26.20 -24.85
N GLY A 144 10.01 -25.20 -24.32
CA GLY A 144 9.45 -24.00 -23.71
C GLY A 144 8.99 -24.16 -22.26
N ASN A 145 9.40 -25.22 -21.56
CA ASN A 145 9.15 -25.44 -20.14
C ASN A 145 10.28 -24.85 -19.30
N TYR A 146 10.03 -24.67 -17.99
CA TYR A 146 11.04 -24.17 -17.06
C TYR A 146 11.51 -25.28 -16.14
N ALA A 147 12.80 -25.56 -16.13
CA ALA A 147 13.41 -26.48 -15.19
C ALA A 147 14.32 -25.76 -14.19
N LYS A 148 14.43 -26.34 -13.00
CA LYS A 148 15.51 -26.05 -12.05
C LYS A 148 16.34 -27.32 -11.85
N VAL A 149 17.65 -27.16 -11.80
CA VAL A 149 18.62 -28.25 -11.62
C VAL A 149 19.58 -27.85 -10.51
N GLN A 150 19.76 -28.73 -9.53
CA GLN A 150 20.73 -28.53 -8.46
C GLN A 150 21.86 -29.53 -8.58
N VAL A 151 23.08 -29.04 -8.46
CA VAL A 151 24.30 -29.84 -8.33
C VAL A 151 24.32 -30.45 -6.92
N LEU A 152 24.28 -31.77 -6.86
CA LEU A 152 24.36 -32.51 -5.59
C LEU A 152 25.79 -32.95 -5.29
N ASP A 153 26.51 -33.37 -6.33
CA ASP A 153 27.91 -33.79 -6.26
C ASP A 153 28.58 -33.46 -7.59
N TYR A 154 29.51 -32.52 -7.57
CA TYR A 154 30.27 -32.03 -8.71
C TYR A 154 31.40 -32.99 -9.08
N GLY A 155 31.56 -33.25 -10.39
CA GLY A 155 32.66 -34.10 -10.86
C GLY A 155 32.74 -34.21 -12.38
N TYR A 156 33.58 -35.14 -12.86
CA TYR A 156 33.60 -35.50 -14.29
C TYR A 156 32.21 -35.95 -14.75
N ASN A 157 31.57 -36.81 -13.94
CA ASN A 157 30.14 -36.98 -13.93
C ASN A 157 29.58 -36.17 -12.75
N MET A 158 28.40 -35.59 -12.92
CA MET A 158 27.77 -34.72 -11.93
C MET A 158 26.45 -35.31 -11.47
N SER A 159 26.28 -35.52 -10.16
CA SER A 159 24.98 -35.90 -9.62
C SER A 159 24.09 -34.66 -9.50
N VAL A 160 22.87 -34.74 -10.01
CA VAL A 160 21.91 -33.63 -9.99
C VAL A 160 20.54 -34.08 -9.55
N ARG A 161 19.78 -33.17 -8.94
CA ARG A 161 18.31 -33.27 -8.90
C ARG A 161 17.69 -32.21 -9.78
N TRP A 162 16.57 -32.52 -10.43
CA TRP A 162 15.85 -31.57 -11.27
C TRP A 162 14.34 -31.66 -11.10
N VAL A 163 13.66 -30.57 -11.47
CA VAL A 163 12.21 -30.52 -11.67
C VAL A 163 11.94 -29.63 -12.89
N THR A 164 11.07 -30.09 -13.79
CA THR A 164 10.63 -29.35 -14.98
C THR A 164 9.14 -29.06 -14.90
N TYR A 165 8.78 -27.79 -15.09
CA TYR A 165 7.43 -27.25 -14.95
C TYR A 165 6.88 -26.79 -16.30
N ARG A 166 5.65 -27.23 -16.61
CA ARG A 166 4.83 -26.67 -17.70
C ARG A 166 3.87 -25.65 -17.13
N VAL A 167 3.86 -24.45 -17.71
CA VAL A 167 3.01 -23.34 -17.30
C VAL A 167 1.92 -23.04 -18.34
N GLY A 168 0.88 -22.32 -17.90
CA GLY A 168 -0.29 -21.99 -18.70
C GLY A 168 -0.01 -21.05 -19.87
N PRO A 169 -1.01 -20.77 -20.73
CA PRO A 169 -0.92 -19.71 -21.72
C PRO A 169 -0.82 -18.35 -21.02
N LYS A 170 -0.09 -17.42 -21.65
CA LYS A 170 0.04 -16.04 -21.14
C LYS A 170 -1.23 -15.23 -21.34
N TYR A 171 -1.91 -15.44 -22.47
CA TYR A 171 -3.15 -14.78 -22.86
C TYR A 171 -4.32 -15.75 -22.76
N ARG A 172 -5.45 -15.28 -22.23
CA ARG A 172 -6.72 -16.02 -22.20
C ARG A 172 -7.90 -15.09 -22.43
N VAL A 173 -8.89 -15.59 -23.17
CA VAL A 173 -10.20 -14.94 -23.29
C VAL A 173 -11.07 -15.41 -22.13
N LEU A 174 -11.60 -14.46 -21.35
CA LEU A 174 -12.55 -14.74 -20.27
C LEU A 174 -14.00 -14.73 -20.77
N GLY A 175 -14.30 -13.90 -21.76
CA GLY A 175 -15.67 -13.74 -22.25
C GLY A 175 -15.76 -13.18 -23.66
N THR A 176 -16.85 -13.51 -24.35
CA THR A 176 -17.11 -13.13 -25.75
C THR A 176 -18.54 -12.63 -25.94
N GLY A 177 -18.83 -12.15 -27.16
CA GLY A 177 -20.16 -11.76 -27.61
C GLY A 177 -20.53 -10.30 -27.38
N TYR A 178 -19.57 -9.47 -26.96
CA TYR A 178 -19.78 -8.04 -26.77
C TYR A 178 -19.73 -7.29 -28.10
N SER A 179 -20.29 -6.09 -28.15
CA SER A 179 -20.23 -5.23 -29.34
C SER A 179 -19.33 -4.02 -29.06
N ASN A 180 -18.15 -3.98 -29.70
CA ASN A 180 -17.23 -2.82 -29.66
C ASN A 180 -16.99 -2.29 -28.24
N LEU A 181 -16.33 -3.11 -27.42
CA LEU A 181 -15.92 -2.69 -26.09
C LEU A 181 -14.88 -1.57 -26.16
N GLU A 182 -15.02 -0.58 -25.29
CA GLU A 182 -14.11 0.57 -25.22
C GLU A 182 -13.24 0.50 -23.96
N ASP A 183 -13.83 0.30 -22.78
CA ASP A 183 -13.07 0.26 -21.53
C ASP A 183 -13.58 -0.77 -20.51
N ILE A 184 -12.72 -1.06 -19.53
CA ILE A 184 -12.98 -1.96 -18.41
C ILE A 184 -12.35 -1.45 -17.11
N ALA A 185 -13.13 -1.45 -16.03
CA ALA A 185 -12.61 -1.33 -14.67
C ALA A 185 -13.04 -2.52 -13.82
N ALA A 186 -12.24 -2.87 -12.81
CA ALA A 186 -12.54 -3.93 -11.88
C ALA A 186 -12.73 -3.37 -10.47
N THR A 187 -13.63 -4.02 -9.72
CA THR A 187 -13.80 -3.82 -8.27
C THR A 187 -12.53 -4.22 -7.50
N ALA A 188 -12.37 -3.74 -6.28
CA ALA A 188 -11.24 -4.04 -5.40
C ALA A 188 -11.12 -5.54 -5.08
N SER A 189 -12.24 -6.27 -5.06
CA SER A 189 -12.27 -7.73 -4.92
C SER A 189 -11.77 -8.49 -6.15
N GLU A 190 -11.64 -7.80 -7.28
CA GLU A 190 -11.29 -8.34 -8.59
C GLU A 190 -12.23 -9.48 -9.04
N THR A 191 -13.46 -9.59 -8.54
CA THR A 191 -14.43 -10.61 -9.01
C THR A 191 -15.45 -10.05 -9.99
N THR A 192 -15.69 -8.74 -9.91
CA THR A 192 -16.65 -8.01 -10.74
C THR A 192 -15.93 -6.93 -11.53
N ALA A 193 -16.27 -6.80 -12.81
CA ALA A 193 -15.83 -5.74 -13.70
C ALA A 193 -17.02 -4.94 -14.24
N TYR A 194 -16.73 -3.71 -14.64
CA TYR A 194 -17.64 -2.82 -15.36
C TYR A 194 -17.04 -2.48 -16.71
N VAL A 195 -17.84 -2.54 -17.77
CA VAL A 195 -17.39 -2.32 -19.14
C VAL A 195 -18.29 -1.36 -19.90
N THR A 196 -17.75 -0.67 -20.90
CA THR A 196 -18.49 0.20 -21.83
C THR A 196 -18.55 -0.44 -23.22
N GLU A 197 -19.75 -0.48 -23.81
CA GLU A 197 -19.96 -0.82 -25.22
C GLU A 197 -20.22 0.46 -26.01
N ARG A 198 -19.53 0.65 -27.14
CA ARG A 198 -19.67 1.83 -28.01
C ARG A 198 -21.12 2.08 -28.46
N SER A 199 -21.96 1.05 -28.46
CA SER A 199 -23.40 1.14 -28.75
C SER A 199 -24.21 1.90 -27.68
N GLY A 200 -23.60 2.25 -26.54
CA GLY A 200 -24.22 3.06 -25.50
C GLY A 200 -24.58 2.34 -24.20
N ASN A 201 -24.04 1.14 -23.97
CA ASN A 201 -24.29 0.37 -22.76
C ASN A 201 -23.13 0.50 -21.77
N PHE A 202 -23.48 0.54 -20.49
CA PHE A 202 -22.58 0.32 -19.36
C PHE A 202 -23.01 -0.95 -18.64
N LEU A 203 -22.11 -1.93 -18.54
CA LEU A 203 -22.44 -3.27 -18.07
C LEU A 203 -21.67 -3.62 -16.81
N ARG A 204 -22.30 -4.45 -15.97
CA ARG A 204 -21.66 -5.15 -14.86
C ARG A 204 -21.44 -6.62 -15.25
N VAL A 205 -20.23 -7.11 -15.05
CA VAL A 205 -19.75 -8.41 -15.51
C VAL A 205 -19.13 -9.17 -14.35
N SER A 206 -19.52 -10.42 -14.14
CA SER A 206 -18.78 -11.35 -13.27
C SER A 206 -17.59 -11.92 -14.04
N LEU A 207 -16.37 -11.79 -13.51
CA LEU A 207 -15.17 -12.30 -14.18
C LEU A 207 -15.10 -13.84 -14.20
N ALA A 208 -15.88 -14.52 -13.36
CA ALA A 208 -16.03 -15.98 -13.39
C ALA A 208 -16.94 -16.46 -14.55
N SER A 209 -17.77 -15.57 -15.11
CA SER A 209 -18.68 -15.87 -16.21
C SER A 209 -18.79 -14.65 -17.12
N ALA A 210 -17.68 -14.30 -17.77
CA ALA A 210 -17.51 -12.99 -18.40
C ALA A 210 -18.14 -12.87 -19.80
N ASN A 211 -18.92 -13.84 -20.28
CA ASN A 211 -19.61 -13.73 -21.57
C ASN A 211 -20.68 -12.63 -21.55
N ARG A 212 -20.90 -11.96 -22.69
CA ARG A 212 -21.92 -10.90 -22.83
C ARG A 212 -23.32 -11.35 -22.43
N ALA A 213 -23.65 -12.61 -22.68
CA ALA A 213 -24.94 -13.23 -22.33
C ALA A 213 -25.18 -13.31 -20.81
N SER A 214 -24.13 -13.28 -20.00
CA SER A 214 -24.18 -13.30 -18.53
C SER A 214 -24.01 -11.90 -17.92
N ALA A 215 -23.66 -10.90 -18.71
CA ALA A 215 -23.47 -9.53 -18.27
C ALA A 215 -24.81 -8.83 -18.00
N THR A 216 -24.85 -8.00 -16.97
CA THR A 216 -26.02 -7.14 -16.66
C THR A 216 -25.82 -5.78 -17.31
N VAL A 217 -26.74 -5.35 -18.17
CA VAL A 217 -26.79 -3.95 -18.62
C VAL A 217 -27.29 -3.11 -17.44
N LEU A 218 -26.41 -2.30 -16.86
CA LEU A 218 -26.74 -1.46 -15.70
C LEU A 218 -27.26 -0.10 -16.14
N ALA A 219 -26.68 0.48 -17.20
CA ALA A 219 -27.19 1.70 -17.82
C ALA A 219 -27.11 1.60 -19.35
N SER A 220 -27.99 2.32 -20.03
CA SER A 220 -28.09 2.38 -21.50
C SER A 220 -28.37 3.80 -21.98
N GLY A 221 -28.22 4.06 -23.28
CA GLY A 221 -28.49 5.37 -23.88
C GLY A 221 -27.32 6.36 -23.76
N LEU A 222 -26.12 5.86 -23.45
CA LEU A 222 -24.88 6.63 -23.54
C LEU A 222 -24.50 6.83 -25.02
N VAL A 223 -23.80 7.91 -25.33
CA VAL A 223 -23.33 8.22 -26.68
C VAL A 223 -21.86 7.82 -26.80
N ALA A 224 -21.59 6.67 -27.43
CA ALA A 224 -20.23 6.14 -27.63
C ALA A 224 -19.34 6.26 -26.37
N PRO A 225 -19.75 5.66 -25.23
CA PRO A 225 -19.03 5.77 -23.97
C PRO A 225 -17.60 5.21 -24.11
N GLN A 226 -16.59 6.00 -23.75
CA GLN A 226 -15.17 5.66 -23.86
C GLN A 226 -14.62 5.20 -22.49
N GLN A 227 -13.55 5.83 -22.00
CA GLN A 227 -12.91 5.46 -20.74
C GLN A 227 -13.86 5.69 -19.56
N LEU A 228 -13.82 4.75 -18.61
CA LEU A 228 -14.58 4.77 -17.39
C LEU A 228 -13.68 4.85 -16.15
N PHE A 229 -14.12 5.58 -15.14
CA PHE A 229 -13.50 5.64 -13.82
C PHE A 229 -14.46 5.07 -12.78
N LEU A 230 -14.03 4.05 -12.05
CA LEU A 230 -14.84 3.38 -11.03
C LEU A 230 -14.55 3.97 -9.64
N ASP A 231 -15.55 4.61 -9.04
CA ASP A 231 -15.53 5.07 -7.64
C ASP A 231 -16.38 4.14 -6.77
N GLU A 232 -15.85 2.94 -6.54
CA GLU A 232 -16.52 1.87 -5.79
C GLU A 232 -16.89 2.32 -4.37
N ALA A 233 -16.01 3.08 -3.71
CA ALA A 233 -16.21 3.55 -2.34
C ALA A 233 -17.46 4.41 -2.16
N ASN A 234 -17.82 5.18 -3.20
CA ASN A 234 -19.02 6.04 -3.20
C ASN A 234 -20.18 5.43 -4.00
N GLY A 235 -20.01 4.24 -4.59
CA GLY A 235 -21.05 3.57 -5.37
C GLY A 235 -21.33 4.23 -6.73
N TYR A 236 -20.31 4.80 -7.39
CA TYR A 236 -20.45 5.47 -8.68
C TYR A 236 -19.44 4.98 -9.72
N ALA A 237 -19.80 5.11 -10.99
CA ALA A 237 -18.87 5.12 -12.11
C ALA A 237 -18.98 6.46 -12.87
N TYR A 238 -17.90 6.88 -13.50
CA TYR A 238 -17.83 8.10 -14.31
C TYR A 238 -17.41 7.70 -15.72
N VAL A 239 -18.04 8.27 -16.73
CA VAL A 239 -17.82 7.90 -18.13
C VAL A 239 -17.81 9.16 -19.00
N VAL A 240 -16.91 9.22 -19.97
CA VAL A 240 -16.95 10.26 -21.01
C VAL A 240 -17.54 9.72 -22.31
N GLU A 241 -18.25 10.59 -23.02
CA GLU A 241 -18.94 10.24 -24.27
C GLU A 241 -18.24 10.86 -25.49
N PHE A 242 -17.91 10.01 -26.47
CA PHE A 242 -17.25 10.44 -27.70
C PHE A 242 -18.25 11.08 -28.67
N SER A 243 -18.37 12.40 -28.60
CA SER A 243 -19.20 13.23 -29.48
C SER A 243 -18.62 14.64 -29.57
N PRO A 244 -18.85 15.40 -30.67
CA PRO A 244 -18.49 16.81 -30.74
C PRO A 244 -19.10 17.66 -29.61
N THR A 245 -20.21 17.18 -29.02
CA THR A 245 -20.88 17.75 -27.85
C THR A 245 -20.99 16.73 -26.71
N GLY A 246 -19.93 15.96 -26.50
CA GLY A 246 -19.81 14.93 -25.48
C GLY A 246 -20.02 15.42 -24.05
N ARG A 247 -20.31 14.46 -23.16
CA ARG A 247 -20.56 14.70 -21.73
C ARG A 247 -19.58 13.89 -20.89
N LEU A 248 -19.31 14.41 -19.69
CA LEU A 248 -18.87 13.59 -18.55
C LEU A 248 -20.12 13.27 -17.74
N VAL A 249 -20.42 11.99 -17.60
CA VAL A 249 -21.57 11.50 -16.84
C VAL A 249 -21.12 10.69 -15.64
N ARG A 250 -21.95 10.70 -14.60
CA ARG A 250 -21.83 9.83 -13.42
C ARG A 250 -23.00 8.85 -13.41
N ILE A 251 -22.71 7.57 -13.22
CA ILE A 251 -23.65 6.46 -13.18
C ILE A 251 -23.66 5.91 -11.76
N ARG A 252 -24.83 5.81 -11.13
CA ARG A 252 -24.96 5.17 -9.81
C ARG A 252 -24.91 3.65 -9.98
N LEU A 253 -24.02 2.98 -9.24
CA LEU A 253 -23.81 1.53 -9.38
C LEU A 253 -24.99 0.68 -8.87
N ALA A 254 -25.83 1.24 -8.01
CA ALA A 254 -26.97 0.56 -7.42
C ALA A 254 -28.11 0.32 -8.42
N ASP A 255 -28.42 1.32 -9.25
CA ASP A 255 -29.62 1.36 -10.10
C ASP A 255 -29.35 1.81 -11.55
N GLY A 256 -28.13 2.21 -11.88
CA GLY A 256 -27.77 2.69 -13.22
C GLY A 256 -28.16 4.13 -13.51
N ALA A 257 -28.61 4.91 -12.53
CA ALA A 257 -29.04 6.30 -12.76
C ALA A 257 -27.90 7.17 -13.31
N ILE A 258 -28.13 7.81 -14.47
CA ILE A 258 -27.15 8.67 -15.17
C ILE A 258 -27.37 10.13 -14.79
N THR A 259 -26.31 10.82 -14.36
CA THR A 259 -26.28 12.26 -14.10
C THR A 259 -25.20 12.91 -14.97
N SER A 260 -25.56 13.96 -15.72
CA SER A 260 -24.56 14.75 -16.46
C SER A 260 -23.82 15.69 -15.51
N LEU A 261 -22.48 15.61 -15.47
CA LEU A 261 -21.64 16.49 -14.65
C LEU A 261 -21.01 17.63 -15.45
N ALA A 262 -20.66 17.36 -16.70
CA ALA A 262 -20.22 18.38 -17.65
C ALA A 262 -20.71 18.03 -19.06
N SER A 263 -20.97 19.04 -19.88
CA SER A 263 -21.39 18.91 -21.28
C SER A 263 -20.44 19.67 -22.20
N ASN A 264 -20.61 19.61 -23.53
CA ASN A 264 -19.77 20.31 -24.50
C ASN A 264 -18.28 19.94 -24.36
N LEU A 265 -18.00 18.65 -24.19
CA LEU A 265 -16.66 18.09 -24.35
C LEU A 265 -16.48 17.66 -25.81
N ASN A 266 -15.39 18.05 -26.45
CA ASN A 266 -15.17 17.83 -27.88
C ASN A 266 -14.47 16.49 -28.10
N ASN A 267 -15.25 15.48 -28.49
CA ASN A 267 -14.78 14.12 -28.75
C ASN A 267 -13.94 13.60 -27.58
N ALA A 268 -14.54 13.61 -26.38
CA ALA A 268 -13.88 13.14 -25.17
C ALA A 268 -13.61 11.63 -25.22
N VAL A 269 -12.44 11.21 -24.74
CA VAL A 269 -12.02 9.81 -24.81
C VAL A 269 -11.49 9.28 -23.48
N GLY A 270 -10.41 9.87 -22.98
CA GLY A 270 -9.77 9.46 -21.74
C GLY A 270 -10.33 10.20 -20.54
N LEU A 271 -10.30 9.55 -19.39
CA LEU A 271 -10.83 10.04 -18.12
C LEU A 271 -10.01 9.51 -16.94
N VAL A 272 -9.58 10.43 -16.06
CA VAL A 272 -9.22 10.11 -14.68
C VAL A 272 -9.80 11.16 -13.73
N LEU A 273 -10.04 10.78 -12.49
CA LEU A 273 -10.44 11.69 -11.41
C LEU A 273 -9.36 11.76 -10.34
N THR A 274 -9.27 12.89 -9.65
CA THR A 274 -8.48 12.99 -8.42
C THR A 274 -9.12 12.18 -7.29
N ALA A 275 -8.30 11.72 -6.35
CA ALA A 275 -8.72 10.88 -5.23
C ALA A 275 -9.72 11.57 -4.32
N ASP A 276 -9.73 12.91 -4.25
CA ASP A 276 -10.72 13.71 -3.52
C ASP A 276 -12.01 13.97 -4.32
N ARG A 277 -12.07 13.54 -5.58
CA ARG A 277 -13.17 13.77 -6.54
C ARG A 277 -13.51 15.25 -6.73
N GLN A 278 -12.55 16.15 -6.55
CA GLN A 278 -12.73 17.56 -6.89
C GLN A 278 -12.55 17.81 -8.39
N TYR A 279 -11.67 17.06 -9.04
CA TYR A 279 -11.30 17.28 -10.43
C TYR A 279 -11.42 16.02 -11.27
N ALA A 280 -11.83 16.21 -12.53
CA ALA A 280 -11.69 15.22 -13.58
C ALA A 280 -10.74 15.74 -14.66
N TYR A 281 -9.83 14.91 -15.15
CA TYR A 281 -8.98 15.19 -16.30
C TYR A 281 -9.49 14.37 -17.48
N VAL A 282 -9.73 15.05 -18.60
CA VAL A 282 -10.32 14.47 -19.80
C VAL A 282 -9.43 14.75 -21.00
N SER A 283 -9.16 13.72 -21.82
CA SER A 283 -8.54 13.93 -23.13
C SER A 283 -9.61 14.19 -24.19
N GLU A 284 -9.36 15.18 -25.04
CA GLU A 284 -10.26 15.60 -26.11
C GLU A 284 -9.56 15.54 -27.47
N GLN A 285 -10.23 14.95 -28.45
CA GLN A 285 -9.76 14.89 -29.84
C GLN A 285 -10.40 16.00 -30.67
N THR A 286 -9.81 17.19 -30.59
CA THR A 286 -10.31 18.37 -31.31
C THR A 286 -9.72 18.49 -32.72
N GLU A 287 -10.39 19.24 -33.59
CA GLU A 287 -9.91 19.52 -34.96
C GLU A 287 -8.57 20.26 -34.99
N LYS A 288 -8.24 21.04 -33.95
CA LYS A 288 -7.03 21.88 -33.86
C LYS A 288 -5.94 21.25 -32.99
N GLY A 289 -5.84 19.93 -33.01
CA GLY A 289 -4.96 19.15 -32.15
C GLY A 289 -5.62 18.76 -30.83
N GLY A 290 -5.19 17.62 -30.30
CA GLY A 290 -5.69 17.08 -29.05
C GLY A 290 -5.22 17.87 -27.83
N ARG A 291 -5.99 17.77 -26.75
CA ARG A 291 -5.72 18.48 -25.50
C ARG A 291 -6.20 17.69 -24.28
N ILE A 292 -5.69 18.06 -23.10
CA ILE A 292 -6.25 17.64 -21.81
C ILE A 292 -6.98 18.81 -21.17
N VAL A 293 -8.19 18.54 -20.68
CA VAL A 293 -9.03 19.48 -19.96
C VAL A 293 -9.21 19.01 -18.52
N LYS A 294 -8.87 19.89 -17.57
CA LYS A 294 -9.25 19.77 -16.16
C LYS A 294 -10.66 20.32 -15.97
N ILE A 295 -11.52 19.54 -15.32
CA ILE A 295 -12.91 19.89 -15.01
C ILE A 295 -13.05 19.97 -13.50
N THR A 296 -13.55 21.09 -12.98
CA THR A 296 -13.95 21.19 -11.56
C THR A 296 -15.34 20.61 -11.40
N LEU A 297 -15.48 19.49 -10.69
CA LEU A 297 -16.71 18.70 -10.69
C LEU A 297 -17.90 19.40 -10.02
N SER A 298 -17.64 20.30 -9.06
CA SER A 298 -18.69 21.05 -8.35
C SER A 298 -19.32 22.17 -9.19
N THR A 299 -18.59 22.72 -10.16
CA THR A 299 -19.02 23.88 -10.96
C THR A 299 -19.11 23.59 -12.45
N ALA A 300 -18.69 22.41 -12.89
CA ALA A 300 -18.48 22.03 -14.29
C ALA A 300 -17.53 22.97 -15.07
N SER A 301 -16.72 23.77 -14.37
CA SER A 301 -15.75 24.68 -15.00
C SER A 301 -14.65 23.88 -15.67
N LYS A 302 -14.20 24.33 -16.85
CA LYS A 302 -13.20 23.64 -17.67
C LYS A 302 -11.96 24.51 -17.88
N GLN A 303 -10.80 23.91 -17.72
CA GLN A 303 -9.50 24.53 -17.97
C GLN A 303 -8.66 23.61 -18.87
N VAL A 304 -8.17 24.12 -19.99
CA VAL A 304 -7.20 23.39 -20.80
C VAL A 304 -5.85 23.41 -20.06
N VAL A 305 -5.29 22.23 -19.79
CA VAL A 305 -4.03 22.09 -19.03
C VAL A 305 -2.86 21.62 -19.89
N ALA A 306 -3.11 20.90 -20.98
CA ALA A 306 -2.10 20.49 -21.95
C ALA A 306 -2.67 20.51 -23.37
N THR A 307 -1.84 20.84 -24.36
CA THR A 307 -2.17 20.89 -25.78
C THR A 307 -1.09 20.16 -26.59
N ASP A 308 -1.13 20.27 -27.93
CA ASP A 308 -0.17 19.63 -28.84
C ASP A 308 -0.15 18.09 -28.74
N LEU A 309 -1.30 17.49 -28.44
CA LEU A 309 -1.45 16.03 -28.46
C LEU A 309 -2.01 15.58 -29.81
N THR A 310 -1.62 14.40 -30.28
CA THR A 310 -2.12 13.81 -31.53
C THR A 310 -3.05 12.64 -31.20
N GLN A 311 -4.35 12.82 -31.45
CA GLN A 311 -5.39 11.83 -31.12
C GLN A 311 -5.19 11.22 -29.72
N PRO A 312 -5.13 12.04 -28.65
CA PRO A 312 -4.96 11.52 -27.30
C PRO A 312 -6.12 10.57 -26.97
N PHE A 313 -5.80 9.47 -26.34
CA PHE A 313 -6.74 8.41 -26.00
C PHE A 313 -6.84 8.28 -24.48
N PHE A 314 -6.64 7.11 -23.87
CA PHE A 314 -6.90 6.94 -22.44
C PHE A 314 -5.86 7.62 -21.57
N LEU A 315 -6.31 8.02 -20.39
CA LEU A 315 -5.53 8.65 -19.34
C LEU A 315 -5.29 7.65 -18.21
N THR A 316 -4.14 7.74 -17.56
CA THR A 316 -3.84 6.99 -16.35
C THR A 316 -2.95 7.82 -15.46
N TRP A 317 -3.22 7.85 -14.15
CA TRP A 317 -2.30 8.47 -13.20
C TRP A 317 -0.96 7.73 -13.23
N ALA A 318 0.14 8.47 -13.33
CA ALA A 318 1.47 7.90 -13.34
C ALA A 318 1.79 7.24 -11.99
N ASP A 319 1.31 7.84 -10.90
CA ASP A 319 1.38 7.30 -9.55
C ASP A 319 0.34 7.96 -8.63
N ALA A 320 0.37 7.61 -7.34
CA ALA A 320 -0.60 8.05 -6.34
C ALA A 320 -0.49 9.53 -5.93
N SER A 321 0.56 10.26 -6.34
CA SER A 321 0.68 11.70 -6.08
C SER A 321 -0.33 12.53 -6.88
N GLU A 322 -0.88 11.97 -7.97
CA GLU A 322 -1.77 12.66 -8.91
C GLU A 322 -1.15 13.92 -9.54
N GLU A 323 0.19 13.99 -9.58
CA GLU A 323 0.93 15.10 -10.18
C GLU A 323 1.25 14.89 -11.66
N ARG A 324 1.12 13.65 -12.15
CA ARG A 324 1.48 13.31 -13.53
C ARG A 324 0.50 12.32 -14.14
N LEU A 325 0.14 12.57 -15.40
CA LEU A 325 -0.70 11.70 -16.22
C LEU A 325 0.14 11.01 -17.28
N PHE A 326 -0.17 9.75 -17.57
CA PHE A 326 0.14 9.14 -18.84
C PHE A 326 -1.04 9.30 -19.80
N VAL A 327 -0.73 9.60 -21.06
CA VAL A 327 -1.68 9.62 -22.16
C VAL A 327 -1.10 8.87 -23.36
N THR A 328 -1.88 7.95 -23.90
CA THR A 328 -1.57 7.30 -25.18
C THR A 328 -2.00 8.19 -26.34
N GLU A 329 -1.22 8.20 -27.42
CA GLU A 329 -1.50 8.99 -28.62
C GLU A 329 -1.55 8.09 -29.86
N ARG A 330 -2.72 8.06 -30.49
CA ARG A 330 -3.04 7.17 -31.60
C ARG A 330 -2.62 7.72 -32.97
N GLY A 331 -3.04 7.02 -34.02
CA GLY A 331 -2.84 7.42 -35.41
C GLY A 331 -1.38 7.31 -35.82
N THR A 332 -0.85 8.39 -36.38
CA THR A 332 0.54 8.46 -36.85
C THR A 332 1.54 8.76 -35.75
N ALA A 333 1.11 9.31 -34.60
CA ALA A 333 2.02 9.66 -33.51
C ALA A 333 2.59 8.44 -32.78
N ARG A 334 1.75 7.43 -32.54
CA ARG A 334 2.13 6.11 -31.99
C ARG A 334 3.09 6.23 -30.80
N ARG A 335 2.62 6.88 -29.73
CA ARG A 335 3.48 7.22 -28.60
C ARG A 335 2.75 7.23 -27.27
N LEU A 336 3.52 7.16 -26.20
CA LEU A 336 3.11 7.45 -24.84
C LEU A 336 3.68 8.81 -24.45
N SER A 337 2.85 9.70 -23.91
CA SER A 337 3.28 10.96 -23.35
C SER A 337 2.97 11.03 -21.86
N ALA A 338 3.85 11.67 -21.10
CA ALA A 338 3.63 12.05 -19.71
C ALA A 338 3.30 13.54 -19.64
N ILE A 339 2.33 13.91 -18.82
CA ILE A 339 1.89 15.29 -18.59
C ILE A 339 2.12 15.61 -17.12
N ASP A 340 3.06 16.51 -16.86
CA ASP A 340 3.40 16.98 -15.51
C ASP A 340 2.52 18.17 -15.13
N LEU A 341 1.63 17.95 -14.16
CA LEU A 341 0.64 18.90 -13.69
C LEU A 341 1.17 19.84 -12.60
N THR A 342 2.41 19.65 -12.13
CA THR A 342 3.02 20.51 -11.10
C THR A 342 3.38 21.90 -11.63
N GLN A 343 3.34 22.07 -12.95
CA GLN A 343 3.67 23.30 -13.65
C GLN A 343 2.43 23.87 -14.37
N THR A 344 2.42 25.19 -14.55
CA THR A 344 1.36 25.89 -15.30
C THR A 344 2.01 26.77 -16.38
N PRO A 345 1.88 26.44 -17.68
CA PRO A 345 1.16 25.29 -18.24
C PRO A 345 1.84 23.94 -17.90
N ALA A 346 1.08 22.85 -17.98
CA ALA A 346 1.62 21.51 -17.73
C ALA A 346 2.70 21.16 -18.76
N VAL A 347 3.73 20.43 -18.34
CA VAL A 347 4.83 20.02 -19.23
C VAL A 347 4.51 18.67 -19.86
N VAL A 348 4.55 18.59 -21.19
CA VAL A 348 4.33 17.34 -21.94
C VAL A 348 5.67 16.73 -22.35
N THR A 349 5.95 15.52 -21.87
CA THR A 349 7.15 14.75 -22.22
C THR A 349 6.77 13.54 -23.06
N ARG A 350 7.43 13.34 -24.21
CA ARG A 350 7.24 12.14 -25.04
C ARG A 350 8.08 11.01 -24.45
N VAL A 351 7.42 10.04 -23.83
CA VAL A 351 8.06 8.98 -23.05
C VAL A 351 8.62 7.89 -23.96
N GLU A 352 7.80 7.45 -24.91
CA GLU A 352 8.17 6.42 -25.87
C GLU A 352 7.54 6.76 -27.20
N THR A 353 8.30 6.61 -28.28
CA THR A 353 7.88 6.93 -29.65
C THR A 353 8.04 5.70 -30.52
N GLY A 354 7.08 5.47 -31.42
CA GLY A 354 7.12 4.29 -32.29
C GLY A 354 6.50 3.06 -31.65
N LEU A 355 5.56 3.26 -30.73
CA LEU A 355 4.69 2.18 -30.25
C LEU A 355 3.96 1.52 -31.44
N PRO A 356 3.43 0.31 -31.24
CA PRO A 356 2.60 -0.34 -32.24
C PRO A 356 1.34 0.47 -32.57
N ALA A 357 0.66 0.10 -33.65
CA ALA A 357 -0.48 0.87 -34.15
C ALA A 357 -1.57 1.04 -33.08
N ASN A 358 -2.07 2.27 -32.95
CA ASN A 358 -3.15 2.65 -32.02
C ASN A 358 -2.91 2.21 -30.56
N PRO A 359 -1.91 2.77 -29.85
CA PRO A 359 -1.85 2.61 -28.41
C PRO A 359 -3.09 3.27 -27.81
N SER A 360 -3.87 2.49 -27.06
CA SER A 360 -5.18 2.90 -26.55
C SER A 360 -5.12 3.17 -25.05
N SER A 361 -4.53 2.29 -24.26
CA SER A 361 -4.43 2.48 -22.81
C SER A 361 -3.12 1.93 -22.26
N CYS A 362 -2.82 2.24 -21.01
CA CYS A 362 -1.70 1.65 -20.30
C CYS A 362 -2.05 1.40 -18.83
N ALA A 363 -1.37 0.44 -18.22
CA ALA A 363 -1.49 0.15 -16.80
C ALA A 363 -0.11 -0.05 -16.18
N LEU A 364 0.11 0.55 -15.00
CA LEU A 364 1.32 0.34 -14.22
C LEU A 364 1.20 -0.96 -13.44
N VAL A 365 2.05 -1.93 -13.80
CA VAL A 365 2.00 -3.29 -13.24
C VAL A 365 3.10 -3.54 -12.21
N ALA A 366 4.18 -2.76 -12.26
CA ALA A 366 5.23 -2.70 -11.25
C ALA A 366 5.93 -1.34 -11.28
N ALA A 367 6.85 -1.11 -10.33
CA ALA A 367 7.72 0.06 -10.35
C ALA A 367 8.46 0.17 -11.69
N GLY A 368 8.27 1.29 -12.39
CA GLY A 368 8.88 1.51 -13.68
C GLY A 368 8.39 0.58 -14.80
N LYS A 369 7.28 -0.16 -14.65
CA LYS A 369 6.79 -1.07 -15.71
C LYS A 369 5.35 -0.80 -16.08
N LEU A 370 5.14 -0.37 -17.32
CA LEU A 370 3.83 -0.22 -17.93
C LEU A 370 3.55 -1.38 -18.88
N LEU A 371 2.30 -1.83 -18.92
CA LEU A 371 1.76 -2.54 -20.06
C LEU A 371 0.91 -1.59 -20.87
N ILE A 372 1.04 -1.63 -22.19
CA ILE A 372 0.36 -0.73 -23.12
C ILE A 372 -0.47 -1.59 -24.08
N CYS A 373 -1.78 -1.36 -24.10
CA CYS A 373 -2.68 -1.97 -25.06
C CYS A 373 -2.61 -1.23 -26.39
N CYS A 374 -2.16 -1.93 -27.43
CA CYS A 374 -2.12 -1.48 -28.81
C CYS A 374 -3.11 -2.31 -29.64
N ASN A 375 -3.46 -1.87 -30.85
CA ASN A 375 -4.52 -2.48 -31.67
C ASN A 375 -4.43 -4.02 -31.72
N ALA A 376 -3.28 -4.55 -32.11
CA ALA A 376 -3.10 -5.98 -32.32
C ALA A 376 -2.25 -6.66 -31.22
N GLU A 377 -1.80 -5.93 -30.21
CA GLU A 377 -0.81 -6.42 -29.24
C GLU A 377 -0.82 -5.68 -27.91
N VAL A 378 -0.24 -6.30 -26.89
CA VAL A 378 0.09 -5.65 -25.62
C VAL A 378 1.60 -5.68 -25.45
N ASP A 379 2.18 -4.52 -25.14
CA ASP A 379 3.61 -4.34 -24.98
C ASP A 379 3.97 -3.94 -23.55
N GLU A 380 5.12 -4.41 -23.06
CA GLU A 380 5.72 -3.95 -21.83
C GLU A 380 6.73 -2.84 -22.11
N LEU A 381 6.64 -1.73 -21.39
CA LEU A 381 7.55 -0.60 -21.46
C LEU A 381 8.20 -0.35 -20.09
N ASP A 382 9.53 -0.28 -20.08
CA ASP A 382 10.29 0.20 -18.93
C ASP A 382 10.28 1.75 -18.90
N VAL A 383 9.77 2.29 -17.81
CA VAL A 383 9.68 3.72 -17.48
C VAL A 383 10.39 4.06 -16.16
N ALA A 384 11.25 3.18 -15.64
CA ALA A 384 11.98 3.39 -14.38
C ALA A 384 12.83 4.67 -14.40
N GLY A 385 13.42 5.00 -15.56
CA GLY A 385 14.19 6.23 -15.78
C GLY A 385 13.39 7.53 -15.65
N LEU A 386 12.05 7.47 -15.59
CA LEU A 386 11.19 8.63 -15.37
C LEU A 386 10.92 8.93 -13.88
N GLY A 387 11.46 8.11 -12.97
CA GLY A 387 11.16 8.21 -11.54
C GLY A 387 9.73 7.82 -11.18
N ILE A 388 9.04 7.08 -12.07
CA ILE A 388 7.63 6.70 -11.93
C ILE A 388 7.55 5.27 -11.36
N SER A 389 6.98 5.14 -10.17
CA SER A 389 6.71 3.87 -9.49
C SER A 389 5.29 3.92 -8.93
N PRO A 390 4.50 2.81 -8.88
CA PRO A 390 3.34 2.77 -8.00
C PRO A 390 3.90 3.00 -6.60
N SER A 391 3.72 4.22 -6.12
CA SER A 391 4.69 4.80 -5.22
C SER A 391 4.33 4.36 -3.80
N THR A 392 5.08 3.41 -3.25
CA THR A 392 5.07 3.21 -1.79
C THR A 392 5.62 4.49 -1.18
N PRO A 393 4.93 5.14 -0.24
CA PRO A 393 5.26 6.49 0.22
C PRO A 393 6.72 6.58 0.71
N LEU A 394 7.37 7.74 0.55
CA LEU A 394 8.72 7.97 1.09
C LEU A 394 8.72 8.08 2.62
N LEU A 395 7.68 8.70 3.20
CA LEU A 395 7.35 8.68 4.61
C LEU A 395 6.14 7.75 4.81
N MET A 396 6.36 6.57 5.39
CA MET A 396 5.38 5.49 5.41
C MET A 396 4.33 5.64 6.52
N GLY A 397 4.62 6.44 7.55
CA GLY A 397 3.74 6.65 8.70
C GLY A 397 4.50 6.78 10.01
N ILE A 398 3.79 6.58 11.11
CA ILE A 398 4.32 6.68 12.48
C ILE A 398 3.98 5.38 13.23
N GLY A 399 5.00 4.56 13.50
CA GLY A 399 4.87 3.28 14.17
C GLY A 399 3.94 2.33 13.44
N LYS A 400 2.81 1.99 14.07
CA LYS A 400 1.75 1.13 13.53
C LYS A 400 0.61 1.95 12.91
N VAL A 401 0.80 3.24 12.64
CA VAL A 401 -0.17 4.09 11.95
C VAL A 401 0.38 4.43 10.57
N PRO A 402 -0.16 3.81 9.49
CA PRO A 402 0.18 4.21 8.13
C PRO A 402 -0.13 5.69 7.86
N PHE A 403 0.63 6.33 6.98
CA PHE A 403 0.46 7.76 6.68
C PHE A 403 -0.97 8.12 6.22
N ASP A 404 -1.64 7.23 5.47
CA ASP A 404 -3.00 7.38 4.97
C ASP A 404 -4.08 7.00 6.00
N ARG A 405 -3.65 6.69 7.23
CA ARG A 405 -4.49 6.50 8.43
C ARG A 405 -4.29 7.63 9.44
N ILE A 406 -3.71 8.75 8.99
CA ILE A 406 -3.62 9.99 9.76
C ILE A 406 -4.49 11.03 9.06
N VAL A 407 -5.67 11.29 9.62
CA VAL A 407 -6.69 12.16 9.03
C VAL A 407 -6.87 13.37 9.95
N GLY A 408 -6.72 14.59 9.40
CA GLY A 408 -6.79 15.81 10.20
C GLY A 408 -5.75 15.89 11.32
N GLY A 409 -4.63 15.15 11.17
CA GLY A 409 -3.58 15.03 12.19
C GLY A 409 -3.80 13.98 13.27
N LEU A 410 -4.95 13.29 13.26
CA LEU A 410 -5.30 12.26 14.24
C LEU A 410 -5.12 10.87 13.63
N ALA A 411 -4.68 9.91 14.42
CA ALA A 411 -4.59 8.51 14.04
C ALA A 411 -5.97 7.86 14.03
N ASP A 412 -6.37 7.29 12.89
CA ASP A 412 -7.57 6.45 12.76
C ASP A 412 -7.28 5.23 11.87
N THR A 413 -7.05 4.08 12.50
CA THR A 413 -6.87 2.78 11.83
C THR A 413 -8.12 1.90 11.88
N THR A 414 -9.25 2.43 12.40
CA THR A 414 -10.50 1.65 12.56
C THR A 414 -11.22 1.37 11.26
N VAL A 415 -10.85 2.06 10.18
CA VAL A 415 -11.36 1.81 8.83
C VAL A 415 -10.98 0.41 8.31
N ASP A 416 -9.96 -0.23 8.90
CA ASP A 416 -9.48 -1.57 8.58
C ASP A 416 -9.67 -2.50 9.80
N PRO A 417 -10.85 -3.13 10.00
CA PRO A 417 -11.16 -3.89 11.23
C PRO A 417 -10.25 -5.10 11.49
N ALA A 418 -9.62 -5.63 10.44
CA ALA A 418 -8.68 -6.75 10.53
C ALA A 418 -7.27 -6.33 10.95
N TYR A 419 -6.95 -5.02 10.96
CA TYR A 419 -5.64 -4.54 11.36
C TYR A 419 -5.48 -4.64 12.89
N PRO A 420 -4.44 -5.27 13.44
CA PRO A 420 -4.38 -5.56 14.88
C PRO A 420 -4.18 -4.32 15.77
N TYR A 421 -3.67 -3.21 15.23
CA TYR A 421 -3.43 -1.98 15.99
C TYR A 421 -4.52 -0.96 15.71
N GLN A 422 -5.56 -0.99 16.55
CA GLN A 422 -6.75 -0.16 16.41
C GLN A 422 -6.62 1.14 17.20
N PHE A 423 -6.60 2.27 16.49
CA PHE A 423 -6.59 3.62 17.02
C PHE A 423 -7.74 4.40 16.40
N HIS A 424 -8.45 5.19 17.19
CA HIS A 424 -9.62 5.94 16.72
C HIS A 424 -9.54 7.40 17.12
N ASN A 425 -9.26 8.27 16.16
CA ASN A 425 -9.20 9.72 16.32
C ASN A 425 -8.29 10.19 17.48
N LEU A 426 -7.07 9.65 17.56
CA LEU A 426 -6.14 9.91 18.66
C LEU A 426 -4.99 10.84 18.24
N PRO A 427 -4.58 11.82 19.08
CA PRO A 427 -3.40 12.63 18.80
C PRO A 427 -2.10 11.85 19.08
N PHE A 428 -0.98 12.38 18.59
CA PHE A 428 0.35 11.83 18.80
C PHE A 428 1.07 12.49 19.98
N GLY A 429 1.88 11.73 20.72
CA GLY A 429 2.69 12.24 21.84
C GLY A 429 3.82 11.29 22.23
N GLY A 430 4.80 11.79 23.00
CA GLY A 430 6.00 11.05 23.40
C GLY A 430 7.02 10.89 22.26
N LEU A 431 7.66 9.72 22.19
CA LEU A 431 8.63 9.37 21.15
C LEU A 431 7.94 8.72 19.95
N LEU A 432 7.96 9.39 18.79
CA LEU A 432 7.24 8.98 17.58
C LEU A 432 8.18 8.24 16.60
N PRO A 433 8.01 6.93 16.36
CA PRO A 433 8.82 6.18 15.41
C PRO A 433 8.39 6.49 13.97
N LEU A 434 9.08 7.42 13.31
CA LEU A 434 8.83 7.77 11.92
C LEU A 434 9.40 6.69 10.99
N LEU A 435 8.58 6.25 10.04
CA LEU A 435 8.95 5.20 9.11
C LEU A 435 9.34 5.77 7.75
N VAL A 436 10.57 5.50 7.30
CA VAL A 436 11.14 5.95 6.04
C VAL A 436 11.31 4.75 5.09
N ASN A 437 10.90 4.93 3.84
CA ASN A 437 11.07 3.94 2.79
C ASN A 437 12.50 3.98 2.23
N HIS A 438 13.42 3.38 2.97
CA HIS A 438 14.86 3.34 2.62
C HIS A 438 15.12 2.70 1.26
N GLN A 439 14.37 1.66 0.88
CA GLN A 439 14.51 1.01 -0.42
C GLN A 439 14.22 1.96 -1.57
N ARG A 440 13.07 2.65 -1.52
CA ARG A 440 12.69 3.64 -2.54
C ARG A 440 13.67 4.81 -2.56
N ALA A 441 14.01 5.35 -1.39
CA ALA A 441 14.96 6.44 -1.28
C ALA A 441 16.32 6.08 -1.92
N PHE A 442 16.83 4.88 -1.65
CA PHE A 442 18.09 4.40 -2.20
C PHE A 442 18.03 4.25 -3.74
N ALA A 443 16.92 3.69 -4.26
CA ALA A 443 16.69 3.53 -5.69
C ALA A 443 16.59 4.87 -6.43
N MET A 444 16.11 5.92 -5.75
CA MET A 444 16.08 7.29 -6.27
C MET A 444 17.44 8.01 -6.23
N GLY A 445 18.49 7.37 -5.69
CA GLY A 445 19.83 7.95 -5.58
C GLY A 445 20.11 8.65 -4.25
N ALA A 446 19.15 8.69 -3.30
CA ALA A 446 19.40 9.25 -1.99
C ALA A 446 20.35 8.38 -1.17
N ARG A 447 21.20 9.02 -0.36
CA ARG A 447 22.11 8.38 0.58
C ARG A 447 21.90 8.85 2.01
N PHE A 448 21.25 9.99 2.19
CA PHE A 448 20.82 10.50 3.48
C PHE A 448 19.42 11.09 3.40
N TYR A 449 18.83 11.39 4.55
CA TYR A 449 17.58 12.14 4.66
C TYR A 449 17.58 13.05 5.90
N GLN A 450 16.81 14.13 5.86
CA GLN A 450 16.52 15.02 6.97
C GLN A 450 15.04 14.91 7.31
N VAL A 451 14.72 14.74 8.59
CA VAL A 451 13.33 14.91 9.07
C VAL A 451 13.12 16.38 9.40
N LEU A 452 12.15 17.00 8.76
CA LEU A 452 11.76 18.38 8.98
C LEU A 452 10.42 18.42 9.73
N VAL A 453 10.33 19.21 10.79
CA VAL A 453 9.06 19.56 11.44
C VAL A 453 8.85 21.06 11.25
N ASP A 454 7.75 21.43 10.60
CA ASP A 454 7.44 22.81 10.21
C ASP A 454 8.60 23.48 9.43
N GLY A 455 9.24 22.69 8.57
CA GLY A 455 10.40 23.13 7.78
C GLY A 455 11.74 23.14 8.51
N THR A 456 11.77 22.85 9.83
CA THR A 456 12.99 22.87 10.64
C THR A 456 13.58 21.46 10.80
N PRO A 457 14.87 21.24 10.50
CA PRO A 457 15.53 19.94 10.68
C PRO A 457 15.55 19.46 12.13
N ARG A 458 15.42 18.14 12.29
CA ARG A 458 15.46 17.44 13.57
C ARG A 458 16.81 16.76 13.81
N PHE A 459 17.25 16.77 15.06
CA PHE A 459 18.56 16.27 15.50
C PHE A 459 18.45 15.14 16.54
N ASP A 460 17.29 14.49 16.62
CA ASP A 460 17.01 13.44 17.59
C ASP A 460 17.89 12.20 17.33
N GLY A 461 18.47 11.64 18.39
CA GLY A 461 19.17 10.35 18.33
C GLY A 461 18.19 9.20 18.54
N TYR A 462 18.36 8.09 17.83
CA TYR A 462 17.51 6.90 18.01
C TYR A 462 18.30 5.60 17.95
N THR A 463 17.81 4.55 18.60
CA THR A 463 18.48 3.25 18.66
C THR A 463 17.63 2.17 18.02
N ASP A 464 18.25 1.30 17.22
CA ASP A 464 17.64 0.12 16.61
C ASP A 464 18.56 -1.09 16.77
N TYR A 465 18.03 -2.30 16.68
CA TYR A 465 18.83 -3.52 16.69
C TYR A 465 19.28 -3.89 15.28
N ARG A 466 20.57 -4.17 15.10
CA ARG A 466 21.15 -4.66 13.85
C ARG A 466 21.81 -6.02 14.04
N TRP A 467 21.48 -6.99 13.18
CA TRP A 467 22.08 -8.31 13.12
C TRP A 467 23.56 -8.17 12.79
N ASN A 468 24.39 -8.71 13.68
CA ASN A 468 25.83 -8.82 13.46
C ASN A 468 26.12 -10.22 12.92
N THR A 469 26.39 -10.32 11.62
CA THR A 469 26.67 -11.60 10.94
C THR A 469 27.93 -12.29 11.45
N ALA A 470 28.91 -11.53 11.96
CA ALA A 470 30.14 -12.09 12.52
C ALA A 470 29.92 -12.71 13.92
N LEU A 471 28.97 -12.18 14.69
CA LEU A 471 28.70 -12.63 16.06
C LEU A 471 27.41 -13.45 16.19
N GLY A 472 26.63 -13.59 15.13
CA GLY A 472 25.40 -14.38 15.10
C GLY A 472 24.29 -13.87 16.04
N HIS A 473 24.24 -12.58 16.35
CA HIS A 473 23.19 -11.99 17.19
C HIS A 473 22.91 -10.51 16.86
N TYR A 474 21.76 -9.99 17.32
CA TYR A 474 21.39 -8.58 17.21
C TYR A 474 22.14 -7.72 18.23
N GLN A 475 22.65 -6.57 17.79
CA GLN A 475 23.29 -5.57 18.64
C GLN A 475 22.59 -4.22 18.51
N ALA A 476 22.42 -3.52 19.63
CA ALA A 476 21.88 -2.17 19.64
C ALA A 476 22.84 -1.20 18.92
N ARG A 477 22.29 -0.37 18.04
CA ARG A 477 23.02 0.64 17.26
C ARG A 477 22.26 1.96 17.34
N THR A 478 22.91 2.95 17.92
CA THR A 478 22.40 4.32 17.98
C THR A 478 22.81 5.08 16.72
N GLN A 479 21.82 5.70 16.10
CA GLN A 479 21.96 6.62 14.97
C GLN A 479 21.84 8.05 15.48
N ALA A 480 22.80 8.88 15.09
CA ALA A 480 22.81 10.30 15.38
C ALA A 480 22.80 11.10 14.06
N ALA A 481 22.25 12.31 14.12
CA ALA A 481 22.24 13.18 12.96
C ALA A 481 23.66 13.66 12.61
N VAL A 482 23.96 13.75 11.32
CA VAL A 482 25.25 14.18 10.77
C VAL A 482 25.08 15.37 9.82
N ASN A 483 26.19 16.01 9.47
CA ASN A 483 26.23 17.05 8.44
C ASN A 483 26.72 16.43 7.12
N VAL A 484 25.99 16.67 6.02
CA VAL A 484 26.32 16.16 4.67
C VAL A 484 26.27 17.32 3.69
N GLY A 485 27.41 17.72 3.13
CA GLY A 485 27.46 18.75 2.08
C GLY A 485 26.80 20.09 2.44
N GLY A 486 26.85 20.49 3.71
CA GLY A 486 26.20 21.70 4.21
C GLY A 486 24.76 21.52 4.71
N ALA A 487 24.13 20.36 4.47
CA ALA A 487 22.86 19.98 5.09
C ALA A 487 23.10 19.38 6.48
N ALA A 488 22.59 20.02 7.54
CA ALA A 488 22.69 19.55 8.91
C ALA A 488 21.46 18.74 9.34
N GLY A 489 21.61 17.78 10.25
CA GLY A 489 20.47 16.97 10.72
C GLY A 489 20.13 15.81 9.77
N CYS A 490 21.13 15.26 9.10
CA CYS A 490 20.97 14.16 8.14
C CYS A 490 21.14 12.79 8.82
N TYR A 491 20.39 11.79 8.37
CA TYR A 491 20.49 10.38 8.78
C TYR A 491 20.74 9.52 7.55
N PRO A 492 21.46 8.39 7.67
CA PRO A 492 21.80 7.55 6.52
C PRO A 492 20.58 6.80 5.98
N VAL A 493 20.40 6.82 4.66
CA VAL A 493 19.49 5.89 3.97
C VAL A 493 20.13 4.51 3.99
N ARG A 494 19.38 3.51 4.46
CA ARG A 494 19.85 2.12 4.54
C ARG A 494 19.86 1.49 3.14
N PRO A 495 20.96 0.85 2.71
CA PRO A 495 21.00 0.17 1.42
C PRO A 495 20.08 -1.08 1.42
N PRO A 496 19.49 -1.46 0.27
CA PRO A 496 18.58 -2.62 0.17
C PRO A 496 19.16 -3.93 0.72
N SER A 497 20.46 -4.16 0.54
CA SER A 497 21.17 -5.34 1.04
C SER A 497 21.24 -5.42 2.57
N GLU A 498 21.01 -4.32 3.28
CA GLU A 498 21.10 -4.26 4.74
C GLU A 498 19.75 -4.13 5.43
N LEU A 499 18.65 -3.90 4.71
CA LEU A 499 17.35 -3.56 5.30
C LEU A 499 16.91 -4.59 6.35
N PHE A 500 16.99 -5.89 6.01
CA PHE A 500 16.60 -6.98 6.89
C PHE A 500 17.70 -7.42 7.87
N LEU A 501 18.86 -6.75 7.86
CA LEU A 501 19.79 -6.82 8.99
C LEU A 501 19.32 -5.95 10.15
N TRP A 502 18.44 -4.98 9.93
CA TRP A 502 17.84 -4.19 11.00
C TRP A 502 16.54 -4.84 11.47
N LEU A 503 16.30 -4.83 12.79
CA LEU A 503 15.07 -5.36 13.38
C LEU A 503 13.85 -4.55 12.91
N SER A 504 14.02 -3.24 12.74
CA SER A 504 13.01 -2.35 12.19
C SER A 504 13.46 -1.78 10.84
N PRO A 505 13.35 -2.50 9.71
CA PRO A 505 13.92 -2.10 8.41
C PRO A 505 13.56 -0.67 7.97
N ALA A 506 12.32 -0.24 8.27
CA ALA A 506 11.78 1.05 7.89
C ALA A 506 11.97 2.17 8.93
N LEU A 507 12.51 1.91 10.13
CA LEU A 507 12.67 2.96 11.13
C LEU A 507 13.63 4.05 10.61
N GLY A 508 13.13 5.29 10.57
CA GLY A 508 13.86 6.45 10.09
C GLY A 508 14.24 7.44 11.19
N LEU A 509 13.43 7.58 12.22
CA LEU A 509 13.72 8.43 13.38
C LEU A 509 12.81 8.02 14.55
N GLN A 510 13.28 8.17 15.78
CA GLN A 510 12.39 8.32 16.94
C GLN A 510 12.31 9.82 17.26
N LEU A 511 11.29 10.48 16.72
CA LEU A 511 11.08 11.91 16.90
C LEU A 511 10.60 12.17 18.32
N ASP A 512 11.37 12.94 19.10
CA ASP A 512 10.94 13.38 20.42
C ASP A 512 9.98 14.56 20.30
N SER A 513 8.68 14.28 20.45
CA SER A 513 7.64 15.32 20.43
C SER A 513 7.54 16.12 21.73
N THR A 514 8.19 15.67 22.80
CA THR A 514 8.15 16.35 24.10
C THR A 514 9.11 17.53 24.17
N ASN A 515 10.07 17.60 23.23
CA ASN A 515 11.11 18.61 23.21
C ASN A 515 11.03 19.51 21.96
N GLY A 516 10.65 20.76 22.19
CA GLY A 516 10.63 21.81 21.17
C GLY A 516 9.42 21.79 20.23
N LEU A 517 8.42 20.92 20.45
CA LEU A 517 7.15 20.94 19.73
C LEU A 517 6.01 21.41 20.65
N ALA A 518 5.09 22.19 20.09
CA ALA A 518 3.92 22.68 20.81
C ALA A 518 2.79 21.63 20.78
N ASN A 519 1.79 21.80 21.66
CA ASN A 519 0.59 20.96 21.65
C ASN A 519 -0.39 21.49 20.59
N SER A 520 -0.09 21.21 19.32
CA SER A 520 -0.84 21.73 18.17
C SER A 520 -0.63 20.86 16.92
N MET A 521 -1.23 21.28 15.81
CA MET A 521 -0.91 20.73 14.50
C MET A 521 0.52 21.09 14.10
N HIS A 522 1.26 20.09 13.61
CA HIS A 522 2.59 20.19 13.03
C HIS A 522 2.63 19.48 11.68
N VAL A 523 3.54 19.89 10.80
CA VAL A 523 3.75 19.22 9.51
C VAL A 523 5.13 18.57 9.50
N ILE A 524 5.15 17.24 9.36
CA ILE A 524 6.36 16.47 9.12
C ILE A 524 6.60 16.38 7.62
N ARG A 525 7.84 16.61 7.19
CA ARG A 525 8.29 16.34 5.82
C ARG A 525 9.70 15.77 5.84
N VAL A 526 9.99 14.77 5.03
CA VAL A 526 11.32 14.19 4.93
C VAL A 526 12.00 14.68 3.65
N ARG A 527 13.17 15.30 3.76
CA ARG A 527 14.01 15.69 2.62
C ARG A 527 15.07 14.63 2.40
N PHE A 528 15.12 14.03 1.22
CA PHE A 528 16.13 13.05 0.83
C PHE A 528 17.27 13.74 0.09
N VAL A 529 18.51 13.39 0.43
CA VAL A 529 19.71 14.01 -0.14
C VAL A 529 20.71 12.96 -0.62
N ASP A 530 21.49 13.32 -1.64
CA ASP A 530 22.57 12.51 -2.17
C ASP A 530 23.80 12.52 -1.26
N ALA A 531 24.88 11.85 -1.67
CA ALA A 531 26.12 11.79 -0.90
C ALA A 531 26.87 13.14 -0.81
N ALA A 532 26.56 14.09 -1.69
CA ALA A 532 27.15 15.44 -1.74
C ALA A 532 26.29 16.48 -1.01
N GLY A 533 25.14 16.11 -0.43
CA GLY A 533 24.21 17.00 0.27
C GLY A 533 23.17 17.68 -0.63
N GLY A 534 23.13 17.33 -1.92
CA GLY A 534 22.13 17.81 -2.88
C GLY A 534 20.75 17.18 -2.62
N THR A 535 19.67 17.93 -2.78
CA THR A 535 18.31 17.39 -2.65
C THR A 535 18.00 16.44 -3.79
N VAL A 536 17.55 15.22 -3.45
CA VAL A 536 17.03 14.24 -4.40
C VAL A 536 15.51 14.30 -4.49
N ALA A 537 14.83 14.34 -3.33
CA ALA A 537 13.37 14.33 -3.27
C ALA A 537 12.86 14.83 -1.92
N TYR A 538 11.54 15.04 -1.82
CA TYR A 538 10.82 15.20 -0.57
C TYR A 538 9.73 14.13 -0.45
N SER A 539 9.40 13.73 0.78
CA SER A 539 8.11 13.10 1.04
C SER A 539 6.97 14.10 0.88
N ASP A 540 5.76 13.57 0.73
CA ASP A 540 4.54 14.34 0.97
C ASP A 540 4.53 14.88 2.41
N PRO A 541 3.94 16.06 2.64
CA PRO A 541 3.76 16.61 3.96
C PRO A 541 2.75 15.77 4.75
N LEU A 542 3.09 15.43 5.98
CA LEU A 542 2.23 14.69 6.90
C LEU A 542 1.85 15.58 8.08
N GLY A 543 0.60 16.02 8.10
CA GLY A 543 0.05 16.75 9.24
C GLY A 543 -0.18 15.82 10.42
N ILE A 544 0.29 16.20 11.61
CA ILE A 544 0.06 15.47 12.87
C ILE A 544 -0.41 16.43 13.96
N MET A 545 -1.36 16.01 14.78
CA MET A 545 -1.76 16.69 16.00
C MET A 545 -0.87 16.17 17.13
N VAL A 546 0.03 17.01 17.65
CA VAL A 546 0.84 16.68 18.81
C VAL A 546 0.09 17.09 20.09
N ASN A 547 0.02 16.18 21.05
CA ASN A 547 -0.43 16.45 22.40
C ASN A 547 0.40 15.65 23.42
N ASN A 548 1.04 16.39 24.33
CA ASN A 548 1.87 15.94 25.44
C ASN A 548 1.37 16.54 26.79
N GLN A 549 0.08 16.90 26.88
CA GLN A 549 -0.49 17.51 28.07
C GLN A 549 -0.97 16.44 29.07
N PRO A 550 -0.67 16.57 30.37
CA PRO A 550 -1.17 15.64 31.38
C PRO A 550 -2.65 15.86 31.67
N CYS A 551 -3.33 14.80 32.07
CA CYS A 551 -4.68 14.85 32.64
C CYS A 551 -4.67 15.49 34.05
N VAL A 552 -5.85 15.89 34.50
CA VAL A 552 -6.11 16.35 35.87
C VAL A 552 -7.21 15.50 36.48
N ALA A 553 -6.95 15.07 37.72
CA ALA A 553 -7.85 14.23 38.50
C ALA A 553 -7.82 14.71 39.96
N THR A 554 -8.95 15.18 40.48
CA THR A 554 -9.06 15.59 41.89
C THR A 554 -10.36 15.09 42.49
N ILE A 555 -10.37 14.84 43.80
CA ILE A 555 -11.59 14.54 44.57
C ILE A 555 -11.63 15.51 45.76
N GLY A 556 -12.79 16.10 46.00
CA GLY A 556 -13.05 16.87 47.22
C GLY A 556 -13.72 16.00 48.28
N LEU A 557 -13.71 16.45 49.54
CA LEU A 557 -14.35 15.72 50.62
C LEU A 557 -15.86 15.58 50.36
N PRO A 558 -16.45 14.38 50.55
CA PRO A 558 -17.88 14.18 50.39
C PRO A 558 -18.63 14.94 51.47
N THR A 559 -19.80 15.46 51.12
CA THR A 559 -20.62 16.27 52.03
C THR A 559 -22.03 15.69 52.17
N LEU A 560 -22.64 15.92 53.32
CA LEU A 560 -24.05 15.59 53.59
C LEU A 560 -24.69 16.80 54.27
N GLY A 561 -25.75 17.35 53.66
CA GLY A 561 -26.37 18.58 54.16
C GLY A 561 -25.40 19.77 54.27
N GLY A 562 -24.36 19.81 53.43
CA GLY A 562 -23.30 20.83 53.45
C GLY A 562 -22.16 20.58 54.45
N VAL A 563 -22.24 19.53 55.27
CA VAL A 563 -21.18 19.16 56.22
C VAL A 563 -20.25 18.16 55.54
N ALA A 564 -18.95 18.47 55.49
CA ALA A 564 -17.93 17.57 54.92
C ALA A 564 -17.59 16.41 55.85
N ALA A 565 -17.13 15.30 55.28
CA ALA A 565 -16.53 14.22 56.03
C ALA A 565 -15.34 14.74 56.85
N ASP A 566 -15.16 14.21 58.05
CA ASP A 566 -14.04 14.56 58.91
C ASP A 566 -12.71 14.30 58.17
N PRO A 567 -11.85 15.31 57.97
CA PRO A 567 -10.65 15.14 57.16
C PRO A 567 -9.58 14.24 57.80
N ALA A 568 -9.66 14.00 59.13
CA ALA A 568 -8.73 13.13 59.85
C ALA A 568 -9.26 11.71 60.00
N CYS A 569 -10.56 11.56 60.29
CA CYS A 569 -11.20 10.28 60.60
C CYS A 569 -11.99 9.69 59.43
N GLY A 570 -12.27 10.48 58.38
CA GLY A 570 -13.09 10.09 57.23
C GLY A 570 -14.57 9.90 57.55
N THR A 571 -15.04 10.21 58.76
CA THR A 571 -16.44 9.95 59.15
C THR A 571 -17.37 11.04 58.63
N LEU A 572 -18.45 10.64 57.96
CA LEU A 572 -19.55 11.49 57.53
C LEU A 572 -20.83 11.06 58.26
N ARG A 573 -21.31 11.93 59.15
CA ARG A 573 -22.43 11.63 60.07
C ARG A 573 -23.77 11.90 59.41
N TYR A 574 -24.71 10.96 59.49
CA TYR A 574 -26.07 11.13 58.97
C TYR A 574 -27.13 11.00 60.07
N ALA A 575 -28.24 11.74 59.93
CA ALA A 575 -29.38 11.61 60.83
C ALA A 575 -30.29 10.45 60.38
N PRO A 576 -30.53 9.40 61.18
CA PRO A 576 -31.33 8.24 60.74
C PRO A 576 -32.76 8.59 60.29
N ALA A 577 -33.38 9.61 60.89
CA ALA A 577 -34.73 10.06 60.57
C ALA A 577 -34.82 10.90 59.27
N ALA A 578 -33.69 11.42 58.78
CA ALA A 578 -33.60 12.24 57.57
C ALA A 578 -32.21 12.08 56.93
N PRO A 579 -31.93 10.91 56.33
CA PRO A 579 -30.57 10.50 56.01
C PRO A 579 -29.93 11.27 54.84
N GLY A 580 -30.72 11.92 53.97
CA GLY A 580 -30.23 12.82 52.91
C GLY A 580 -29.39 12.16 51.81
N ASP A 581 -28.78 13.02 50.98
CA ASP A 581 -27.92 12.63 49.86
C ASP A 581 -26.46 13.02 50.13
N VAL A 582 -25.55 12.08 49.92
CA VAL A 582 -24.11 12.34 49.91
C VAL A 582 -23.74 12.98 48.57
N VAL A 583 -23.06 14.12 48.62
CA VAL A 583 -22.49 14.82 47.47
C VAL A 583 -20.99 14.53 47.43
N MET A 584 -20.51 13.92 46.36
CA MET A 584 -19.12 13.50 46.14
C MET A 584 -18.51 14.34 45.01
N PRO A 585 -17.84 15.47 45.31
CA PRO A 585 -17.29 16.36 44.30
C PRO A 585 -15.98 15.80 43.71
N PHE A 586 -15.81 15.89 42.39
CA PHE A 586 -14.57 15.49 41.73
C PHE A 586 -14.31 16.34 40.47
N SER A 587 -13.06 16.38 40.04
CA SER A 587 -12.66 16.94 38.74
C SER A 587 -11.97 15.88 37.91
N ALA A 588 -12.38 15.78 36.65
CA ALA A 588 -11.72 14.99 35.64
C ALA A 588 -11.59 15.83 34.37
N SER A 589 -10.37 16.17 33.98
CA SER A 589 -10.15 17.02 32.80
C SER A 589 -8.85 16.71 32.07
N HIS A 590 -8.78 17.19 30.84
CA HIS A 590 -7.57 17.24 30.02
C HIS A 590 -7.62 18.54 29.22
N PRO A 591 -6.52 19.31 29.10
CA PRO A 591 -6.58 20.67 28.55
C PRO A 591 -7.16 20.77 27.13
N ALA A 592 -6.93 19.75 26.29
CA ALA A 592 -7.48 19.67 24.93
C ALA A 592 -8.61 18.65 24.77
N GLY A 593 -9.16 18.11 25.86
CA GLY A 593 -10.29 17.16 25.82
C GLY A 593 -9.96 15.73 25.36
N TYR A 594 -8.72 15.42 24.96
CA TYR A 594 -8.27 14.07 24.61
C TYR A 594 -8.06 13.14 25.81
N ALA A 595 -9.12 12.90 26.59
CA ALA A 595 -9.08 11.96 27.70
C ALA A 595 -10.45 11.33 27.98
N THR A 596 -10.43 10.16 28.59
CA THR A 596 -11.59 9.55 29.22
C THR A 596 -11.45 9.60 30.73
N TYR A 597 -12.55 9.54 31.47
CA TYR A 597 -12.52 9.43 32.92
C TYR A 597 -13.35 8.24 33.40
N SER A 598 -13.03 7.79 34.60
CA SER A 598 -13.85 6.87 35.40
C SER A 598 -13.89 7.38 36.83
N PHE A 599 -15.10 7.51 37.37
CA PHE A 599 -15.37 7.68 38.80
C PHE A 599 -15.88 6.35 39.34
N SER A 600 -15.26 5.86 40.40
CA SER A 600 -15.63 4.60 41.06
C SER A 600 -15.91 4.85 42.53
N LEU A 601 -17.09 4.43 42.98
CA LEU A 601 -17.44 4.33 44.40
C LEU A 601 -17.48 2.86 44.80
N VAL A 602 -16.70 2.50 45.81
CA VAL A 602 -16.62 1.14 46.36
C VAL A 602 -17.11 1.16 47.80
N LYS A 603 -18.02 0.26 48.16
CA LYS A 603 -18.49 0.04 49.53
C LYS A 603 -17.87 -1.25 50.09
N GLY A 604 -17.00 -1.11 51.09
CA GLY A 604 -16.15 -2.22 51.55
C GLY A 604 -15.31 -2.74 50.39
N VAL A 605 -15.67 -3.91 49.85
CA VAL A 605 -15.02 -4.54 48.68
C VAL A 605 -15.86 -4.49 47.40
N ASN A 606 -17.08 -3.93 47.45
CA ASN A 606 -18.06 -4.02 46.38
C ASN A 606 -18.17 -2.69 45.62
N LYS A 607 -17.90 -2.70 44.31
CA LYS A 607 -18.13 -1.52 43.45
C LYS A 607 -19.63 -1.26 43.32
N LEU A 608 -20.05 -0.01 43.54
CA LEU A 608 -21.44 0.42 43.40
C LEU A 608 -21.69 1.02 42.02
N THR A 609 -22.62 0.46 41.26
CA THR A 609 -23.04 0.95 39.94
C THR A 609 -24.57 0.94 39.85
N PRO A 610 -25.26 2.09 39.99
CA PRO A 610 -24.75 3.43 40.31
C PRO A 610 -24.13 3.54 41.73
N PRO A 611 -23.32 4.57 42.02
CA PRO A 611 -23.14 5.77 41.20
C PRO A 611 -21.78 5.85 40.47
N SER A 612 -21.02 4.75 40.41
CA SER A 612 -19.81 4.68 39.56
C SER A 612 -20.16 4.92 38.09
N MET A 613 -19.35 5.70 37.39
CA MET A 613 -19.58 6.13 36.01
C MET A 613 -18.28 6.44 35.27
N GLY A 614 -18.36 6.69 33.96
CA GLY A 614 -17.22 7.10 33.15
C GLY A 614 -17.66 7.60 31.77
N GLY A 615 -16.71 8.12 31.00
CA GLY A 615 -16.97 8.67 29.67
C GLY A 615 -15.84 9.58 29.20
N GLU A 616 -16.11 10.41 28.19
CA GLU A 616 -15.20 11.46 27.75
C GLU A 616 -15.14 12.60 28.79
N VAL A 617 -13.96 13.20 29.01
CA VAL A 617 -13.80 14.28 29.98
C VAL A 617 -14.63 15.53 29.66
N ALA A 618 -14.95 15.76 28.38
CA ALA A 618 -15.79 16.89 27.97
C ALA A 618 -17.20 16.87 28.59
N GLY A 619 -17.69 15.69 28.99
CA GLY A 619 -18.98 15.50 29.65
C GLY A 619 -18.87 15.06 31.11
N ALA A 620 -17.69 15.19 31.74
CA ALA A 620 -17.51 14.81 33.13
C ALA A 620 -18.33 15.74 34.05
N PRO A 621 -19.19 15.20 34.95
CA PRO A 621 -19.85 16.02 35.95
C PRO A 621 -18.83 16.50 36.98
N THR A 622 -19.16 17.57 37.70
CA THR A 622 -18.34 18.11 38.80
C THR A 622 -18.58 17.41 40.14
N GLN A 623 -19.64 16.61 40.22
CA GLN A 623 -20.00 15.86 41.41
C GLN A 623 -20.91 14.68 41.07
N VAL A 624 -20.91 13.70 41.97
CA VAL A 624 -21.86 12.58 41.99
C VAL A 624 -22.71 12.67 43.26
N THR A 625 -23.99 12.33 43.16
CA THR A 625 -24.91 12.33 44.31
C THR A 625 -25.55 10.95 44.50
N ALA A 626 -25.71 10.53 45.75
CA ALA A 626 -26.41 9.30 46.08
C ALA A 626 -27.04 9.36 47.48
N ALA A 627 -28.27 8.83 47.61
CA ALA A 627 -28.96 8.75 48.88
C ALA A 627 -28.19 7.87 49.87
N VAL A 628 -28.09 8.32 51.13
CA VAL A 628 -27.45 7.55 52.20
C VAL A 628 -28.11 6.17 52.35
N THR A 629 -29.42 6.06 52.17
CA THR A 629 -30.15 4.77 52.20
C THR A 629 -29.70 3.83 51.09
N ALA A 630 -29.49 4.35 49.88
CA ALA A 630 -29.00 3.57 48.75
C ALA A 630 -27.54 3.15 48.93
N LEU A 631 -26.68 4.05 49.44
CA LEU A 631 -25.28 3.77 49.73
C LEU A 631 -25.12 2.72 50.85
N LEU A 632 -25.89 2.85 51.94
CA LEU A 632 -25.86 1.90 53.03
C LEU A 632 -26.50 0.56 52.65
N GLY A 633 -27.57 0.53 51.88
CA GLY A 633 -28.25 -0.71 51.49
C GLY A 633 -28.50 -1.62 52.70
N SER A 634 -28.01 -2.87 52.64
CA SER A 634 -28.10 -3.82 53.76
C SER A 634 -27.40 -3.39 55.05
N CYS A 635 -26.45 -2.46 54.99
CA CYS A 635 -25.74 -1.92 56.16
C CYS A 635 -26.54 -0.84 56.90
N ILE A 636 -27.77 -0.53 56.48
CA ILE A 636 -28.61 0.45 57.17
C ILE A 636 -29.15 -0.07 58.52
N ALA A 637 -29.24 -1.39 58.67
CA ALA A 637 -29.55 -2.01 59.96
C ALA A 637 -28.41 -1.74 60.97
N ALA A 638 -28.74 -1.70 62.26
CA ALA A 638 -27.78 -1.39 63.31
C ALA A 638 -26.49 -2.24 63.15
N PRO A 639 -25.29 -1.62 63.15
CA PRO A 639 -25.02 -0.25 63.62
C PRO A 639 -25.21 0.89 62.59
N GLY A 640 -25.64 0.63 61.36
CA GLY A 640 -25.85 1.69 60.35
C GLY A 640 -24.56 2.21 59.71
N VAL A 641 -23.49 1.41 59.68
CA VAL A 641 -22.13 1.86 59.30
C VAL A 641 -21.65 1.16 58.04
N ALA A 642 -21.06 1.93 57.11
CA ALA A 642 -20.31 1.37 55.98
C ALA A 642 -19.15 2.30 55.58
N GLY A 643 -18.02 1.68 55.21
CA GLY A 643 -16.86 2.37 54.64
C GLY A 643 -16.92 2.40 53.12
N PHE A 644 -16.48 3.51 52.55
CA PHE A 644 -16.49 3.79 51.13
C PHE A 644 -15.12 4.30 50.66
N ALA A 645 -14.77 3.98 49.42
CA ALA A 645 -13.63 4.55 48.73
C ALA A 645 -14.09 5.17 47.40
N GLU A 646 -13.69 6.40 47.17
CA GLU A 646 -13.89 7.13 45.92
C GLU A 646 -12.58 7.14 45.14
N ARG A 647 -12.62 6.78 43.86
CA ARG A 647 -11.48 6.89 42.97
C ARG A 647 -11.91 7.54 41.67
N VAL A 648 -11.19 8.57 41.26
CA VAL A 648 -11.26 9.12 39.90
C VAL A 648 -9.96 8.77 39.17
N TYR A 649 -10.08 8.23 37.96
CA TYR A 649 -8.97 7.96 37.06
C TYR A 649 -9.27 8.57 35.71
N VAL A 650 -8.35 9.38 35.21
CA VAL A 650 -8.45 10.10 33.93
C VAL A 650 -7.35 9.58 33.03
N ALA A 651 -7.75 8.90 31.96
CA ALA A 651 -6.87 8.26 30.99
C ALA A 651 -6.70 9.15 29.76
N ALA A 652 -5.47 9.59 29.49
CA ALA A 652 -5.14 10.35 28.29
C ALA A 652 -5.28 9.45 27.05
N LYS A 653 -5.76 10.03 25.95
CA LYS A 653 -6.05 9.31 24.70
C LYS A 653 -4.90 9.36 23.68
N MET A 654 -3.81 10.09 23.94
CA MET A 654 -2.70 10.18 22.98
C MET A 654 -1.94 8.86 22.80
N ILE A 655 -1.35 8.69 21.62
CA ILE A 655 -0.51 7.53 21.27
C ILE A 655 0.85 7.97 20.75
N ASN A 656 1.84 7.10 20.81
CA ASN A 656 3.12 7.34 20.12
C ASN A 656 3.19 6.65 18.73
N GLY A 657 2.06 6.11 18.25
CA GLY A 657 2.00 5.25 17.07
C GLY A 657 2.16 3.76 17.37
N GLU A 658 2.54 3.37 18.59
CA GLU A 658 2.61 1.96 19.01
C GLU A 658 1.67 1.63 20.17
N SER A 659 1.55 2.55 21.14
CA SER A 659 0.76 2.35 22.35
C SER A 659 0.24 3.67 22.94
N ARG A 660 -0.77 3.56 23.81
CA ARG A 660 -1.30 4.69 24.60
C ARG A 660 -0.25 5.18 25.60
N GLN A 661 -0.12 6.50 25.72
CA GLN A 661 0.86 7.12 26.61
C GLN A 661 0.30 7.32 28.02
N SER A 662 0.26 6.24 28.81
CA SER A 662 -0.32 6.23 30.18
C SER A 662 0.41 7.12 31.19
N GLN A 663 1.63 7.55 30.90
CA GLN A 663 2.38 8.49 31.75
C GLN A 663 1.72 9.88 31.86
N TYR A 664 0.76 10.20 31.00
CA TYR A 664 -0.04 11.42 31.06
C TYR A 664 -1.38 11.26 31.79
N ASP A 665 -1.69 10.05 32.27
CA ASP A 665 -2.90 9.78 33.05
C ASP A 665 -2.82 10.47 34.43
N ALA A 666 -3.97 10.74 35.03
CA ALA A 666 -4.07 11.29 36.38
C ALA A 666 -5.07 10.52 37.22
N SER A 667 -4.86 10.45 38.53
CA SER A 667 -5.82 9.82 39.43
C SER A 667 -5.80 10.44 40.82
N ALA A 668 -6.95 10.40 41.49
CA ALA A 668 -7.09 10.74 42.89
C ALA A 668 -7.95 9.67 43.58
N MET A 669 -7.78 9.53 44.90
CA MET A 669 -8.54 8.60 45.72
C MET A 669 -8.71 9.15 47.12
N ILE A 670 -9.90 8.99 47.69
CA ILE A 670 -10.21 9.25 49.10
C ILE A 670 -11.07 8.13 49.67
N ALA A 671 -11.22 8.10 50.99
CA ALA A 671 -12.13 7.19 51.67
C ALA A 671 -12.97 7.94 52.70
N PHE A 672 -14.19 7.48 52.92
CA PHE A 672 -15.07 7.99 53.97
C PHE A 672 -15.92 6.88 54.58
N VAL A 673 -16.48 7.12 55.75
CA VAL A 673 -17.36 6.19 56.46
C VAL A 673 -18.66 6.89 56.76
N LEU A 674 -19.78 6.32 56.31
CA LEU A 674 -21.10 6.75 56.79
C LEU A 674 -21.36 6.12 58.15
N ALA A 675 -21.75 6.94 59.12
CA ALA A 675 -22.15 6.49 60.45
C ALA A 675 -23.30 7.35 60.98
N PRO A 676 -24.20 6.81 61.82
CA PRO A 676 -25.23 7.62 62.48
C PRO A 676 -24.61 8.74 63.31
N ALA A 677 -25.27 9.91 63.35
CA ALA A 677 -24.91 11.06 64.19
C ALA A 677 -24.91 10.71 65.68
#